data_AF-A0A178F7K1-F1
#
_entry.id   AF-A0A178F7K1-F1
#
_cell.length_a   1.000
_cell.length_b   1.000
_cell.length_c   1.000
_cell.angle_alpha   90.00
_cell.angle_beta   90.00
_cell.angle_gamma   90.00
#
_symmetry.space_group_name_H-M   'P 1'
#
loop_
_entity.id
_entity.type
_entity.pdbx_description
1 polymer ?
#
loop_
_entity_poly.entity_id
_entity_poly.type
_entity_poly.pdbx_seq_one_letter_code
_entity_poly.pdbx_strand_id
1 'polypeptide(L)'
;MRSLTLDGCRLVTERCGPLLSSQFVALRNYSQSLPAKSLFQPSQAQLLRFAITGTTCSGPGDRLDKKLDERLKSQFQKNRLPKRLSTIDPLSPPLPKLPKGHGLSRLQADVETFINSESSGANLLKSIQSLENALDQCHTRVEGEDLLMTINGLLARLNRLGVKDTHQLLLLGMSYAAENFSSGSLAVYLRNYSKGGHGTLPRSISVSLIDSLLNGFKRRYWEDPSIDKSAMLRVIIGPGTEPTSADTVHSHLDFSSIRESEVLPKYLQLLGELGGEKIVFDLWRQVQAELEYGQTAAITESAIASIEAFLTLGNPGRALEAAQLASKYIDLNEHLPALTWKLLLEHDSHGLLRTVIAPATTATLLQRDIHSLELVLGATWFNDGAGHHYYPLNMEEIHSTSAANDSYQPSYNPSEYTSSVKFIRQLQGGMQKNGCSRPLDNLTAIADLLDEYEGVDIPLKIQLHENFDTLDYAWFPSCSPVEFVGNRPQLGRDIGQPLSPSSLGLISAHVDGNGVPIRSLGNVSLMQLGCIGVRASVANATGLCDSIERWRCTGHIIAWDRQSGKVVALWIGKGNGVVRPGLVKPTPPLELPFIFGTVTISDTEEAIISQCDRLGPLNNKQSYWVDVDSSSNLLK
;
A
#
# COMPACT_ATOMS: atom_id res chain seq x y z
N MET A 1 -11.56 -29.51 1.05
CA MET A 1 -12.99 -29.92 0.93
C MET A 1 -13.32 -31.17 1.79
N ARG A 2 -12.95 -31.19 3.08
CA ARG A 2 -13.48 -32.15 4.06
C ARG A 2 -13.64 -31.40 5.39
N SER A 3 -14.76 -31.64 6.08
CA SER A 3 -15.21 -31.08 7.37
C SER A 3 -16.09 -29.80 7.39
N LEU A 4 -17.10 -29.71 6.52
CA LEU A 4 -18.19 -28.72 6.66
C LEU A 4 -19.59 -29.36 6.76
N THR A 5 -19.68 -30.64 7.13
CA THR A 5 -20.91 -31.44 6.92
C THR A 5 -21.73 -31.78 8.15
N LEU A 6 -21.43 -31.27 9.35
CA LEU A 6 -22.25 -31.58 10.55
C LEU A 6 -22.63 -30.35 11.37
N ASP A 7 -21.71 -29.41 11.60
CA ASP A 7 -22.02 -28.21 12.39
C ASP A 7 -22.88 -27.17 11.64
N GLY A 8 -22.76 -27.11 10.31
CA GLY A 8 -23.63 -26.29 9.46
C GLY A 8 -25.11 -26.73 9.52
N CYS A 9 -25.37 -28.04 9.67
CA CYS A 9 -26.73 -28.57 9.78
C CYS A 9 -27.36 -28.27 11.15
N ARG A 10 -26.56 -28.14 12.22
CA ARG A 10 -27.02 -27.71 13.55
C ARG A 10 -27.39 -26.23 13.61
N LEU A 11 -26.60 -25.35 12.97
CA LEU A 11 -26.92 -23.93 12.89
C LEU A 11 -28.21 -23.64 12.09
N VAL A 12 -28.50 -24.46 11.07
CA VAL A 12 -29.76 -24.40 10.32
C VAL A 12 -30.96 -24.87 11.16
N THR A 13 -30.76 -25.74 12.15
CA THR A 13 -31.87 -26.22 13.01
C THR A 13 -32.11 -25.35 14.25
N GLU A 14 -31.10 -24.63 14.74
CA GLU A 14 -31.22 -23.77 15.94
C GLU A 14 -31.67 -22.33 15.63
N ARG A 15 -31.45 -21.82 14.41
CA ARG A 15 -31.86 -20.45 14.02
C ARG A 15 -32.94 -20.38 12.93
N CYS A 16 -33.13 -21.44 12.15
CA CYS A 16 -34.20 -21.47 11.16
C CYS A 16 -35.35 -22.32 11.70
N GLY A 17 -36.54 -21.71 11.86
CA GLY A 17 -37.76 -22.51 11.88
C GLY A 17 -37.76 -23.38 10.61
N PRO A 18 -38.01 -24.69 10.70
CA PRO A 18 -37.87 -25.58 9.56
C PRO A 18 -38.75 -25.07 8.44
N LEU A 19 -38.15 -24.78 7.28
CA LEU A 19 -38.90 -24.47 6.06
C LEU A 19 -39.88 -25.64 5.84
N LEU A 20 -41.18 -25.34 5.77
CA LEU A 20 -42.20 -26.36 5.55
C LEU A 20 -41.90 -27.08 4.22
N SER A 21 -42.19 -28.39 4.13
CA SER A 21 -41.96 -29.19 2.92
C SER A 21 -42.57 -28.56 1.65
N SER A 22 -43.66 -27.79 1.80
CA SER A 22 -44.28 -26.98 0.74
C SER A 22 -43.38 -25.88 0.17
N GLN A 23 -42.47 -25.31 0.96
CA GLN A 23 -41.52 -24.27 0.55
C GLN A 23 -40.36 -24.84 -0.27
N PHE A 24 -39.91 -26.07 0.05
CA PHE A 24 -38.96 -26.82 -0.79
C PHE A 24 -39.60 -27.24 -2.12
N VAL A 25 -40.86 -27.64 -2.12
CA VAL A 25 -41.62 -27.96 -3.35
C VAL A 25 -41.86 -26.70 -4.21
N ALA A 26 -42.09 -25.54 -3.58
CA ALA A 26 -42.23 -24.27 -4.28
C ALA A 26 -40.94 -23.80 -4.96
N LEU A 27 -39.77 -24.09 -4.37
CA LEU A 27 -38.46 -23.88 -5.01
C LEU A 27 -38.23 -24.85 -6.19
N ARG A 28 -38.76 -26.08 -6.10
CA ARG A 28 -38.60 -27.14 -7.13
C ARG A 28 -39.50 -26.94 -8.35
N ASN A 29 -40.64 -26.26 -8.21
CA ASN A 29 -41.66 -26.06 -9.25
C ASN A 29 -41.62 -24.66 -9.91
N TYR A 30 -40.42 -24.10 -10.09
CA TYR A 30 -40.16 -22.76 -10.63
C TYR A 30 -40.54 -22.61 -12.12
N SER A 31 -41.82 -22.69 -12.47
CA SER A 31 -42.28 -22.53 -13.86
C SER A 31 -43.72 -22.01 -13.97
N GLN A 32 -43.86 -20.88 -14.69
CA GLN A 32 -45.03 -20.40 -15.48
C GLN A 32 -45.95 -19.26 -14.91
N SER A 33 -45.87 -18.10 -15.62
CA SER A 33 -46.92 -17.11 -16.03
C SER A 33 -47.04 -15.67 -15.46
N LEU A 34 -46.99 -14.71 -16.40
CA LEU A 34 -47.59 -13.35 -16.47
C LEU A 34 -46.92 -12.14 -15.77
N PRO A 35 -47.00 -10.93 -16.40
CA PRO A 35 -45.94 -9.94 -16.42
C PRO A 35 -46.19 -8.81 -15.42
N ALA A 36 -45.13 -8.37 -14.75
CA ALA A 36 -45.12 -7.08 -14.04
C ALA A 36 -43.90 -6.28 -14.51
N LYS A 37 -44.17 -5.15 -15.18
CA LYS A 37 -43.20 -4.08 -15.42
C LYS A 37 -42.68 -3.56 -14.09
N SER A 38 -41.45 -3.87 -13.72
CA SER A 38 -40.62 -3.03 -12.83
C SER A 38 -39.17 -3.52 -12.83
N LEU A 39 -38.24 -2.59 -13.00
CA LEU A 39 -36.78 -2.68 -13.12
C LEU A 39 -35.97 -3.48 -12.07
N PHE A 40 -36.60 -4.26 -11.18
CA PHE A 40 -35.89 -4.98 -10.12
C PHE A 40 -36.55 -6.34 -9.86
N GLN A 41 -36.20 -7.34 -10.66
CA GLN A 41 -36.42 -8.74 -10.29
C GLN A 41 -35.20 -9.22 -9.48
N PRO A 42 -35.41 -9.91 -8.34
CA PRO A 42 -34.30 -10.42 -7.53
C PRO A 42 -33.56 -11.54 -8.27
N SER A 43 -32.23 -11.57 -8.17
CA SER A 43 -31.42 -12.62 -8.78
C SER A 43 -31.66 -13.99 -8.09
N GLN A 44 -31.25 -15.08 -8.74
CA GLN A 44 -31.39 -16.42 -8.14
C GLN A 44 -30.56 -16.55 -6.87
N ALA A 45 -29.36 -15.97 -6.84
CA ALA A 45 -28.54 -15.92 -5.63
C ALA A 45 -29.20 -15.09 -4.52
N GLN A 46 -29.82 -13.94 -4.84
CA GLN A 46 -30.54 -13.12 -3.85
C GLN A 46 -31.78 -13.83 -3.28
N LEU A 47 -32.54 -14.55 -4.12
CA LEU A 47 -33.69 -15.36 -3.70
C LEU A 47 -33.28 -16.53 -2.80
N LEU A 48 -32.23 -17.25 -3.17
CA LEU A 48 -31.68 -18.34 -2.37
C LEU A 48 -31.16 -17.82 -1.04
N ARG A 49 -30.42 -16.71 -1.06
CA ARG A 49 -29.91 -16.09 0.16
C ARG A 49 -31.05 -15.65 1.07
N PHE A 50 -32.05 -14.96 0.54
CA PHE A 50 -33.24 -14.57 1.30
C PHE A 50 -33.98 -15.78 1.89
N ALA A 51 -34.09 -16.88 1.16
CA ALA A 51 -34.72 -18.10 1.67
C ALA A 51 -33.95 -18.74 2.84
N ILE A 52 -32.62 -18.58 2.87
CA ILE A 52 -31.74 -19.16 3.90
C ILE A 52 -31.55 -18.22 5.09
N THR A 53 -31.33 -16.93 4.85
CA THR A 53 -30.94 -15.93 5.87
C THR A 53 -32.04 -14.93 6.21
N GLY A 54 -33.15 -14.92 5.46
CA GLY A 54 -34.23 -13.93 5.60
C GLY A 54 -33.89 -12.54 5.07
N THR A 55 -32.73 -12.37 4.42
CA THR A 55 -32.26 -11.10 3.83
C THR A 55 -31.53 -11.36 2.51
N THR A 56 -31.57 -10.41 1.59
CA THR A 56 -30.81 -10.50 0.33
C THR A 56 -29.32 -10.13 0.47
N CYS A 57 -28.90 -9.66 1.65
CA CYS A 57 -27.55 -9.18 1.93
C CYS A 57 -26.54 -10.32 2.06
N SER A 58 -25.39 -10.21 1.41
CA SER A 58 -24.34 -11.24 1.43
C SER A 58 -23.53 -11.29 2.72
N GLY A 59 -23.48 -10.19 3.48
CA GLY A 59 -22.67 -10.10 4.69
C GLY A 59 -22.83 -8.77 5.44
N PRO A 60 -22.13 -8.60 6.57
CA PRO A 60 -22.09 -7.35 7.33
C PRO A 60 -21.41 -6.29 6.46
N GLY A 61 -22.18 -5.41 5.83
CA GLY A 61 -21.62 -4.38 4.93
C GLY A 61 -22.41 -4.12 3.66
N ASP A 62 -23.20 -5.09 3.22
CA ASP A 62 -24.16 -4.81 2.16
C ASP A 62 -25.25 -3.86 2.66
N ARG A 63 -25.52 -2.79 1.90
CA ARG A 63 -26.68 -1.94 2.16
C ARG A 63 -27.94 -2.77 1.94
N LEU A 64 -28.61 -3.09 3.05
CA LEU A 64 -29.96 -3.66 3.10
C LEU A 64 -30.88 -2.96 2.11
N ASP A 65 -31.27 -3.65 1.05
CA ASP A 65 -32.34 -3.21 0.17
C ASP A 65 -33.67 -3.51 0.87
N LYS A 66 -34.03 -2.66 1.83
CA LYS A 66 -35.23 -2.82 2.66
C LYS A 66 -36.49 -3.01 1.81
N LYS A 67 -36.56 -2.36 0.64
CA LYS A 67 -37.71 -2.47 -0.28
C LYS A 67 -37.78 -3.86 -0.93
N LEU A 68 -36.63 -4.42 -1.33
CA LEU A 68 -36.55 -5.77 -1.89
C LEU A 68 -36.83 -6.83 -0.82
N ASP A 69 -36.24 -6.70 0.37
CA ASP A 69 -36.42 -7.64 1.48
C ASP A 69 -37.86 -7.62 2.02
N GLU A 70 -38.50 -6.45 2.14
CA GLU A 70 -39.93 -6.34 2.51
C GLU A 70 -40.85 -6.96 1.45
N ARG A 71 -40.51 -6.74 0.16
CA ARG A 71 -41.25 -7.36 -0.96
C ARG A 71 -41.11 -8.88 -0.94
N LEU A 72 -39.90 -9.39 -0.77
CA LEU A 72 -39.64 -10.83 -0.66
C LEU A 72 -40.30 -11.42 0.58
N LYS A 73 -40.24 -10.75 1.73
CA LYS A 73 -40.95 -11.16 2.96
C LYS A 73 -42.45 -11.28 2.73
N SER A 74 -43.07 -10.29 2.06
CA SER A 74 -44.48 -10.31 1.67
C SER A 74 -44.80 -11.43 0.68
N GLN A 75 -43.90 -11.72 -0.27
CA GLN A 75 -44.06 -12.77 -1.28
C GLN A 75 -43.92 -14.19 -0.70
N PHE A 76 -42.92 -14.42 0.15
CA PHE A 76 -42.71 -15.67 0.88
C PHE A 76 -43.82 -15.95 1.90
N GLN A 77 -44.31 -14.92 2.61
CA GLN A 77 -45.46 -15.05 3.51
C GLN A 77 -46.77 -15.39 2.77
N LYS A 78 -46.91 -14.96 1.51
CA LYS A 78 -48.09 -15.23 0.68
C LYS A 78 -47.97 -16.49 -0.16
N ASN A 79 -46.89 -17.29 -0.02
CA ASN A 79 -46.55 -18.43 -0.91
C ASN A 79 -46.58 -18.05 -2.42
N ARG A 80 -46.29 -16.78 -2.75
CA ARG A 80 -46.27 -16.26 -4.11
C ARG A 80 -44.84 -15.89 -4.48
N LEU A 81 -44.05 -16.88 -4.89
CA LEU A 81 -42.73 -16.62 -5.45
C LEU A 81 -42.86 -15.93 -6.82
N PRO A 82 -42.01 -14.91 -7.11
CA PRO A 82 -42.03 -14.23 -8.40
C PRO A 82 -41.57 -15.18 -9.51
N LYS A 83 -42.33 -15.21 -10.59
CA LYS A 83 -42.18 -16.11 -11.73
C LYS A 83 -41.08 -15.63 -12.68
N ARG A 84 -40.38 -16.57 -13.31
CA ARG A 84 -39.39 -16.27 -14.37
C ARG A 84 -40.12 -15.65 -15.58
N LEU A 85 -39.58 -14.57 -16.14
CA LEU A 85 -39.88 -14.24 -17.53
C LEU A 85 -39.31 -15.38 -18.38
N SER A 86 -40.16 -16.05 -19.16
CA SER A 86 -39.72 -16.61 -20.43
C SER A 86 -39.15 -15.45 -21.24
N THR A 87 -37.95 -15.62 -21.78
CA THR A 87 -37.42 -14.95 -22.97
C THR A 87 -38.35 -13.85 -23.53
N ILE A 88 -38.12 -12.57 -23.19
CA ILE A 88 -38.73 -11.44 -23.90
C ILE A 88 -37.62 -10.49 -24.36
N ASP A 89 -37.53 -10.42 -25.69
CA ASP A 89 -37.09 -9.37 -26.61
C ASP A 89 -35.69 -8.74 -26.57
N PRO A 90 -35.16 -8.38 -27.77
CA PRO A 90 -33.73 -8.21 -28.05
C PRO A 90 -33.17 -6.84 -27.66
N LEU A 91 -33.95 -5.99 -26.99
CA LEU A 91 -33.51 -4.68 -26.54
C LEU A 91 -33.11 -4.75 -25.07
N SER A 92 -31.90 -5.22 -24.82
CA SER A 92 -31.25 -4.99 -23.53
C SER A 92 -31.08 -3.48 -23.35
N PRO A 93 -31.70 -2.84 -22.35
CA PRO A 93 -31.28 -1.50 -21.96
C PRO A 93 -29.79 -1.58 -21.57
N PRO A 94 -29.01 -0.50 -21.77
CA PRO A 94 -27.65 -0.44 -21.26
C PRO A 94 -27.66 -0.75 -19.77
N LEU A 95 -26.57 -1.34 -19.24
CA LEU A 95 -26.44 -1.56 -17.79
C LEU A 95 -26.91 -0.29 -17.08
N PRO A 96 -27.86 -0.39 -16.13
CA PRO A 96 -28.22 0.77 -15.34
C PRO A 96 -26.91 1.33 -14.78
N LYS A 97 -26.69 2.65 -14.92
CA LYS A 97 -25.56 3.33 -14.30
C LYS A 97 -25.52 2.87 -12.85
N LEU A 98 -24.57 2.00 -12.51
CA LEU A 98 -24.49 1.37 -11.20
C LEU A 98 -24.46 2.52 -10.18
N PRO A 99 -25.50 2.67 -9.34
CA PRO A 99 -25.58 3.82 -8.46
C PRO A 99 -24.38 3.80 -7.52
N LYS A 100 -23.77 4.97 -7.31
CA LYS A 100 -22.60 5.13 -6.42
C LYS A 100 -22.88 4.48 -5.07
N GLY A 101 -22.04 3.49 -4.69
CA GLY A 101 -22.00 2.95 -3.33
C GLY A 101 -22.76 1.64 -3.07
N HIS A 102 -23.01 0.82 -4.08
CA HIS A 102 -23.52 -0.55 -3.90
C HIS A 102 -22.38 -1.58 -3.85
N GLY A 103 -22.45 -2.56 -2.92
CA GLY A 103 -21.42 -3.57 -2.70
C GLY A 103 -21.35 -4.65 -3.79
N LEU A 104 -20.31 -5.49 -3.73
CA LEU A 104 -19.99 -6.52 -4.72
C LEU A 104 -21.14 -7.50 -4.98
N SER A 105 -21.94 -7.83 -3.96
CA SER A 105 -23.07 -8.76 -4.11
C SER A 105 -24.18 -8.24 -5.03
N ARG A 106 -24.36 -6.91 -5.06
CA ARG A 106 -25.34 -6.26 -5.94
C ARG A 106 -24.82 -6.23 -7.37
N LEU A 107 -23.53 -6.02 -7.56
CA LEU A 107 -22.89 -6.20 -8.87
C LEU A 107 -23.06 -7.63 -9.39
N GLN A 108 -22.83 -8.65 -8.54
CA GLN A 108 -23.07 -10.05 -8.88
C GLN A 108 -24.55 -10.31 -9.25
N ALA A 109 -25.49 -9.74 -8.50
CA ALA A 109 -26.92 -9.87 -8.78
C ALA A 109 -27.34 -9.16 -10.08
N ASP A 110 -26.77 -8.00 -10.36
CA ASP A 110 -26.99 -7.25 -11.60
C ASP A 110 -26.42 -8.04 -12.79
N VAL A 111 -25.22 -8.62 -12.65
CA VAL A 111 -24.63 -9.52 -13.64
C VAL A 111 -25.55 -10.73 -13.90
N GLU A 112 -26.08 -11.37 -12.85
CA GLU A 112 -26.99 -12.51 -12.99
C GLU A 112 -28.32 -12.16 -13.66
N THR A 113 -28.84 -10.94 -13.43
CA THR A 113 -30.15 -10.50 -13.93
C THR A 113 -30.10 -9.91 -15.33
N PHE A 114 -29.04 -9.20 -15.69
CA PHE A 114 -28.93 -8.50 -16.98
C PHE A 114 -28.15 -9.28 -18.06
N ILE A 115 -27.28 -10.22 -17.69
CA ILE A 115 -26.45 -10.97 -18.66
C ILE A 115 -27.05 -12.37 -18.86
N ASN A 116 -28.07 -12.47 -19.70
CA ASN A 116 -28.78 -13.73 -19.97
C ASN A 116 -28.71 -14.21 -21.43
N SER A 117 -28.20 -13.40 -22.35
CA SER A 117 -28.03 -13.75 -23.76
C SER A 117 -26.63 -13.39 -24.26
N GLU A 118 -26.25 -13.96 -25.41
CA GLU A 118 -25.01 -13.64 -26.12
C GLU A 118 -24.93 -12.13 -26.46
N SER A 119 -26.04 -11.53 -26.89
CA SER A 119 -26.13 -10.10 -27.22
C SER A 119 -25.93 -9.19 -26.00
N SER A 120 -26.50 -9.54 -24.84
CA SER A 120 -26.30 -8.79 -23.59
C SER A 120 -24.86 -8.91 -23.10
N GLY A 121 -24.24 -10.09 -23.24
CA GLY A 121 -22.82 -10.30 -22.91
C GLY A 121 -21.88 -9.49 -23.82
N ALA A 122 -22.15 -9.46 -25.13
CA ALA A 122 -21.40 -8.63 -26.07
C ALA A 122 -21.56 -7.12 -25.80
N ASN A 123 -22.75 -6.67 -25.39
CA ASN A 123 -23.00 -5.27 -25.03
C ASN A 123 -22.29 -4.85 -23.72
N LEU A 124 -22.17 -5.76 -22.75
CA LEU A 124 -21.35 -5.53 -21.56
C LEU A 124 -19.89 -5.33 -21.93
N LEU A 125 -19.34 -6.20 -22.79
CA LEU A 125 -17.94 -6.11 -23.22
C LEU A 125 -17.68 -4.80 -23.97
N LYS A 126 -18.61 -4.34 -24.81
CA LYS A 126 -18.53 -2.99 -25.42
C LYS A 126 -18.55 -1.85 -24.41
N SER A 127 -19.05 -2.08 -23.20
CA SER A 127 -19.20 -1.09 -22.12
C SER A 127 -18.32 -1.41 -20.91
N ILE A 128 -17.16 -2.04 -21.12
CA ILE A 128 -16.34 -2.59 -20.02
C ILE A 128 -15.89 -1.52 -19.01
N GLN A 129 -15.72 -0.26 -19.45
CA GLN A 129 -15.39 0.86 -18.55
C GLN A 129 -16.40 1.03 -17.41
N SER A 130 -17.68 0.70 -17.65
CA SER A 130 -18.70 0.77 -16.60
C SER A 130 -18.54 -0.34 -15.56
N LEU A 131 -18.06 -1.51 -15.99
CA LEU A 131 -17.73 -2.63 -15.11
C LEU A 131 -16.46 -2.35 -14.32
N GLU A 132 -15.41 -1.83 -14.97
CA GLU A 132 -14.17 -1.40 -14.34
C GLU A 132 -14.43 -0.35 -13.24
N ASN A 133 -15.16 0.72 -13.57
CA ASN A 133 -15.55 1.75 -12.59
C ASN A 133 -16.36 1.21 -11.41
N ALA A 134 -17.12 0.13 -11.61
CA ALA A 134 -17.90 -0.51 -10.54
C ALA A 134 -17.03 -1.43 -9.68
N LEU A 135 -16.09 -2.15 -10.29
CA LEU A 135 -15.12 -2.97 -9.58
C LEU A 135 -14.15 -2.11 -8.77
N ASP A 136 -13.68 -0.98 -9.31
CA ASP A 136 -12.82 -0.03 -8.59
C ASP A 136 -13.50 0.56 -7.36
N GLN A 137 -14.81 0.84 -7.46
CA GLN A 137 -15.60 1.26 -6.30
C GLN A 137 -15.70 0.15 -5.24
N CYS A 138 -15.78 -1.11 -5.66
CA CYS A 138 -15.83 -2.27 -4.77
C CYS A 138 -14.46 -2.62 -4.18
N HIS A 139 -13.36 -2.34 -4.90
CA HIS A 139 -11.98 -2.60 -4.47
C HIS A 139 -11.63 -1.93 -3.15
N THR A 140 -12.24 -0.77 -2.87
CA THR A 140 -12.06 -0.07 -1.59
C THR A 140 -12.81 -0.68 -0.40
N ARG A 141 -13.60 -1.75 -0.60
CA ARG A 141 -14.54 -2.30 0.40
C ARG A 141 -14.53 -3.82 0.51
N VAL A 142 -13.86 -4.52 -0.39
CA VAL A 142 -13.91 -5.98 -0.52
C VAL A 142 -12.52 -6.52 -0.81
N GLU A 143 -12.25 -7.74 -0.37
CA GLU A 143 -11.02 -8.46 -0.67
C GLU A 143 -10.83 -8.67 -2.18
N GLY A 144 -9.59 -8.57 -2.64
CA GLY A 144 -9.21 -8.77 -4.04
C GLY A 144 -9.52 -10.17 -4.55
N GLU A 145 -9.50 -11.18 -3.68
CA GLU A 145 -9.90 -12.55 -4.04
C GLU A 145 -11.38 -12.63 -4.46
N ASP A 146 -12.28 -11.91 -3.77
CA ASP A 146 -13.70 -11.89 -4.11
C ASP A 146 -13.97 -11.17 -5.44
N LEU A 147 -13.18 -10.14 -5.75
CA LEU A 147 -13.19 -9.47 -7.06
C LEU A 147 -12.75 -10.43 -8.15
N LEU A 148 -11.63 -11.14 -7.96
CA LEU A 148 -11.15 -12.15 -8.89
C LEU A 148 -12.15 -13.30 -9.07
N MET A 149 -12.82 -13.75 -8.01
CA MET A 149 -13.90 -14.74 -8.10
C MET A 149 -15.09 -14.22 -8.91
N THR A 150 -15.43 -12.93 -8.76
CA THR A 150 -16.50 -12.30 -9.52
C THR A 150 -16.16 -12.21 -11.01
N ILE A 151 -14.93 -11.83 -11.35
CA ILE A 151 -14.44 -11.80 -12.74
C ILE A 151 -14.43 -13.21 -13.34
N ASN A 152 -13.94 -14.21 -12.60
CA ASN A 152 -13.95 -15.61 -13.02
C ASN A 152 -15.38 -16.15 -13.23
N GLY A 153 -16.30 -15.80 -12.32
CA GLY A 153 -17.72 -16.14 -12.44
C GLY A 153 -18.37 -15.52 -13.67
N LEU A 154 -18.05 -14.26 -13.96
CA LEU A 154 -18.48 -13.56 -15.18
C LEU A 154 -17.92 -14.23 -16.44
N LEU A 155 -16.62 -14.56 -16.45
CA LEU A 155 -15.97 -15.23 -17.56
C LEU A 155 -16.59 -16.61 -17.85
N ALA A 156 -16.80 -17.42 -16.81
CA ALA A 156 -17.47 -18.73 -16.93
C ALA A 156 -18.89 -18.59 -17.49
N ARG A 157 -19.61 -17.55 -17.09
CA ARG A 157 -20.95 -17.25 -17.61
C ARG A 157 -20.93 -16.84 -19.07
N LEU A 158 -20.02 -15.96 -19.48
CA LEU A 158 -19.87 -15.53 -20.88
C LEU A 158 -19.50 -16.71 -21.79
N ASN A 159 -18.60 -17.57 -21.32
CA ASN A 159 -18.24 -18.82 -22.01
C ASN A 159 -19.45 -19.74 -22.18
N ARG A 160 -20.29 -19.89 -21.14
CA ARG A 160 -21.54 -20.66 -21.22
C ARG A 160 -22.56 -20.06 -22.19
N LEU A 161 -22.57 -18.73 -22.34
CA LEU A 161 -23.43 -18.01 -23.27
C LEU A 161 -22.90 -17.99 -24.72
N GLY A 162 -21.69 -18.51 -24.96
CA GLY A 162 -21.08 -18.60 -26.30
C GLY A 162 -20.52 -17.28 -26.83
N VAL A 163 -20.28 -16.29 -25.96
CA VAL A 163 -19.75 -14.97 -26.37
C VAL A 163 -18.30 -15.13 -26.84
N LYS A 164 -18.02 -14.77 -28.09
CA LYS A 164 -16.71 -15.05 -28.74
C LYS A 164 -15.58 -14.12 -28.33
N ASP A 165 -15.86 -12.87 -27.98
CA ASP A 165 -14.83 -11.84 -27.83
C ASP A 165 -14.60 -11.40 -26.38
N THR A 166 -13.96 -12.24 -25.56
CA THR A 166 -13.73 -11.97 -24.13
C THR A 166 -12.41 -11.24 -23.84
N HIS A 167 -11.71 -10.71 -24.85
CA HIS A 167 -10.35 -10.16 -24.70
C HIS A 167 -10.26 -9.09 -23.61
N GLN A 168 -11.19 -8.13 -23.59
CA GLN A 168 -11.16 -7.02 -22.63
C GLN A 168 -11.36 -7.50 -21.19
N LEU A 169 -12.20 -8.52 -20.99
CA LEU A 169 -12.41 -9.10 -19.66
C LEU A 169 -11.19 -9.90 -19.19
N LEU A 170 -10.49 -10.57 -20.10
CA LEU A 170 -9.22 -11.25 -19.78
C LEU A 170 -8.15 -10.25 -19.37
N LEU A 171 -8.03 -9.13 -20.08
CA LEU A 171 -7.07 -8.05 -19.75
C LEU A 171 -7.37 -7.43 -18.39
N LEU A 172 -8.66 -7.17 -18.09
CA LEU A 172 -9.10 -6.72 -16.77
C LEU A 172 -8.82 -7.76 -15.67
N GLY A 173 -9.02 -9.04 -15.96
CA GLY A 173 -8.65 -10.12 -15.05
C GLY A 173 -7.16 -10.16 -14.77
N MET A 174 -6.31 -9.93 -15.79
CA MET A 174 -4.86 -9.86 -15.64
C MET A 174 -4.42 -8.69 -14.75
N SER A 175 -5.01 -7.50 -14.91
CA SER A 175 -4.65 -6.33 -14.09
C SER A 175 -4.94 -6.58 -12.60
N TYR A 176 -6.16 -7.02 -12.26
CA TYR A 176 -6.50 -7.34 -10.87
C TYR A 176 -5.70 -8.54 -10.33
N ALA A 177 -5.34 -9.51 -11.18
CA ALA A 177 -4.50 -10.64 -10.75
C ALA A 177 -3.07 -10.18 -10.44
N ALA A 178 -2.53 -9.24 -11.23
CA ALA A 178 -1.23 -8.63 -11.01
C ALA A 178 -1.21 -7.78 -9.74
N GLU A 179 -2.22 -6.93 -9.53
CA GLU A 179 -2.33 -6.08 -8.32
C GLU A 179 -2.39 -6.91 -7.02
N ASN A 180 -3.05 -8.07 -7.06
CA ASN A 180 -3.14 -9.00 -5.94
C ASN A 180 -1.96 -9.97 -5.85
N PHE A 181 -1.03 -9.91 -6.82
CA PHE A 181 0.10 -10.83 -6.98
C PHE A 181 -0.31 -12.32 -6.99
N SER A 182 -1.45 -12.64 -7.62
CA SER A 182 -2.00 -14.00 -7.71
C SER A 182 -1.48 -14.73 -8.95
N SER A 183 -0.46 -15.56 -8.76
CA SER A 183 0.14 -16.36 -9.85
C SER A 183 -0.86 -17.32 -10.50
N GLY A 184 -1.69 -17.99 -9.70
CA GLY A 184 -2.69 -18.94 -10.20
C GLY A 184 -3.77 -18.29 -11.09
N SER A 185 -4.31 -17.14 -10.67
CA SER A 185 -5.30 -16.42 -11.47
C SER A 185 -4.70 -15.85 -12.74
N LEU A 186 -3.50 -15.27 -12.66
CA LEU A 186 -2.79 -14.72 -13.82
C LEU A 186 -2.50 -15.79 -14.88
N ALA A 187 -2.05 -16.97 -14.47
CA ALA A 187 -1.82 -18.10 -15.37
C ALA A 187 -3.08 -18.55 -16.13
N VAL A 188 -4.24 -18.53 -15.47
CA VAL A 188 -5.53 -18.89 -16.09
C VAL A 188 -5.94 -17.85 -17.14
N TYR A 189 -5.80 -16.56 -16.83
CA TYR A 189 -6.13 -15.51 -17.78
C TYR A 189 -5.19 -15.50 -18.99
N LEU A 190 -3.88 -15.69 -18.78
CA LEU A 190 -2.90 -15.79 -19.86
C LEU A 190 -3.21 -16.98 -20.76
N ARG A 191 -3.38 -18.18 -20.21
CA ARG A 191 -3.72 -19.37 -20.99
C ARG A 191 -5.00 -19.21 -21.82
N ASN A 192 -6.02 -18.56 -21.26
CA ASN A 192 -7.27 -18.30 -22.00
C ASN A 192 -7.06 -17.24 -23.09
N TYR A 193 -6.19 -16.26 -22.86
CA TYR A 193 -5.82 -15.24 -23.83
C TYR A 193 -5.03 -15.83 -25.00
N SER A 194 -4.05 -16.71 -24.73
CA SER A 194 -3.29 -17.45 -25.74
C SER A 194 -4.19 -18.37 -26.56
N LYS A 195 -5.11 -19.11 -25.92
CA LYS A 195 -6.12 -19.93 -26.61
C LYS A 195 -7.06 -19.12 -27.51
N GLY A 196 -7.35 -17.87 -27.13
CA GLY A 196 -8.14 -16.94 -27.92
C GLY A 196 -7.40 -16.39 -29.15
N GLY A 197 -6.09 -16.64 -29.27
CA GLY A 197 -5.28 -16.19 -30.41
C GLY A 197 -5.09 -14.68 -30.44
N HIS A 198 -5.15 -13.99 -29.28
CA HIS A 198 -5.15 -12.53 -29.22
C HIS A 198 -3.78 -11.87 -29.43
N GLY A 199 -2.70 -12.64 -29.57
CA GLY A 199 -1.37 -12.13 -29.94
C GLY A 199 -0.66 -11.39 -28.80
N THR A 200 0.05 -10.32 -29.12
CA THR A 200 0.81 -9.49 -28.17
C THR A 200 -0.09 -8.55 -27.37
N LEU A 201 0.29 -8.28 -26.12
CA LEU A 201 -0.43 -7.36 -25.25
C LEU A 201 -0.29 -5.91 -25.74
N PRO A 202 -1.37 -5.09 -25.66
CA PRO A 202 -1.27 -3.65 -25.93
C PRO A 202 -0.24 -2.98 -25.02
N ARG A 203 0.57 -2.07 -25.58
CA ARG A 203 1.69 -1.40 -24.87
C ARG A 203 1.28 -0.80 -23.52
N SER A 204 0.17 -0.07 -23.47
CA SER A 204 -0.34 0.55 -22.23
C SER A 204 -0.66 -0.46 -21.13
N ILE A 205 -1.23 -1.60 -21.51
CA ILE A 205 -1.58 -2.67 -20.59
C ILE A 205 -0.32 -3.41 -20.14
N SER A 206 0.65 -3.62 -21.03
CA SER A 206 1.93 -4.22 -20.68
C SER A 206 2.68 -3.42 -19.61
N VAL A 207 2.79 -2.10 -19.78
CA VAL A 207 3.43 -1.22 -18.77
C VAL A 207 2.68 -1.30 -17.43
N SER A 208 1.36 -1.12 -17.47
CA SER A 208 0.51 -1.15 -16.26
C SER A 208 0.55 -2.50 -15.55
N LEU A 209 0.60 -3.61 -16.30
CA LEU A 209 0.68 -4.96 -15.75
C LEU A 209 2.01 -5.20 -15.03
N ILE A 210 3.13 -4.81 -15.64
CA ILE A 210 4.46 -4.95 -15.02
C ILE A 210 4.59 -4.06 -13.79
N ASP A 211 4.11 -2.82 -13.84
CA ASP A 211 4.06 -1.92 -12.67
C ASP A 211 3.22 -2.52 -11.54
N SER A 212 2.05 -3.07 -11.87
CA SER A 212 1.15 -3.70 -10.90
C SER A 212 1.77 -4.95 -10.28
N LEU A 213 2.48 -5.76 -11.07
CA LEU A 213 3.25 -6.92 -10.57
C LEU A 213 4.39 -6.50 -9.66
N LEU A 214 5.15 -5.47 -10.03
CA LEU A 214 6.26 -4.97 -9.22
C LEU A 214 5.76 -4.39 -7.90
N ASN A 215 4.69 -3.59 -7.94
CA ASN A 215 4.07 -3.02 -6.74
C ASN A 215 3.42 -4.10 -5.86
N GLY A 216 2.75 -5.08 -6.47
CA GLY A 216 2.18 -6.24 -5.80
C GLY A 216 3.26 -7.09 -5.14
N PHE A 217 4.38 -7.33 -5.83
CA PHE A 217 5.55 -8.02 -5.28
C PHE A 217 6.13 -7.27 -4.08
N LYS A 218 6.43 -5.97 -4.21
CA LYS A 218 6.98 -5.15 -3.12
C LYS A 218 6.09 -5.17 -1.89
N ARG A 219 4.75 -5.13 -2.08
CA ARG A 219 3.76 -5.23 -1.00
C ARG A 219 3.78 -6.61 -0.33
N ARG A 220 3.71 -7.69 -1.11
CA ARG A 220 3.70 -9.05 -0.56
C ARG A 220 5.02 -9.44 0.10
N TYR A 221 6.14 -9.06 -0.51
CA TYR A 221 7.47 -9.24 0.05
C TYR A 221 7.64 -8.45 1.36
N TRP A 222 6.92 -7.35 1.53
CA TRP A 222 6.84 -6.61 2.80
C TRP A 222 6.07 -7.38 3.86
N GLU A 223 4.91 -7.93 3.53
CA GLU A 223 4.10 -8.73 4.47
C GLU A 223 4.79 -10.05 4.87
N ASP A 224 5.41 -10.72 3.89
CA ASP A 224 6.10 -12.00 4.03
C ASP A 224 7.40 -12.01 3.19
N PRO A 225 8.58 -11.83 3.84
CA PRO A 225 9.88 -11.91 3.17
C PRO A 225 10.19 -13.30 2.59
N SER A 226 9.52 -14.36 3.08
CA SER A 226 9.75 -15.75 2.68
C SER A 226 8.89 -16.20 1.50
N ILE A 227 8.17 -15.28 0.86
CA ILE A 227 7.26 -15.58 -0.24
C ILE A 227 7.95 -16.36 -1.36
N ASP A 228 7.29 -17.43 -1.82
CA ASP A 228 7.77 -18.22 -2.95
C ASP A 228 7.70 -17.41 -4.25
N LYS A 229 8.85 -16.90 -4.68
CA LYS A 229 9.02 -16.17 -5.94
C LYS A 229 8.83 -17.08 -7.16
N SER A 230 9.06 -18.39 -7.01
CA SER A 230 9.12 -19.33 -8.14
C SER A 230 7.78 -19.52 -8.83
N ALA A 231 6.67 -19.46 -8.09
CA ALA A 231 5.33 -19.60 -8.65
C ALA A 231 5.02 -18.45 -9.62
N MET A 232 5.34 -17.21 -9.26
CA MET A 232 5.14 -16.06 -10.14
C MET A 232 6.16 -16.04 -11.29
N LEU A 233 7.43 -16.38 -11.01
CA LEU A 233 8.47 -16.48 -12.03
C LEU A 233 8.09 -17.45 -13.15
N ARG A 234 7.47 -18.60 -12.82
CA ARG A 234 6.96 -19.56 -13.80
C ARG A 234 5.85 -19.00 -14.69
N VAL A 235 5.01 -18.11 -14.17
CA VAL A 235 3.95 -17.47 -14.97
C VAL A 235 4.53 -16.42 -15.91
N ILE A 236 5.60 -15.74 -15.47
CA ILE A 236 6.24 -14.69 -16.25
C ILE A 236 7.13 -15.26 -17.37
N ILE A 237 8.01 -16.21 -17.04
CA ILE A 237 9.04 -16.73 -17.95
C ILE A 237 8.73 -18.15 -18.46
N GLY A 238 7.91 -18.91 -17.73
CA GLY A 238 7.71 -20.34 -17.97
C GLY A 238 8.59 -21.22 -17.08
N PRO A 239 8.42 -22.57 -17.15
CA PRO A 239 9.33 -23.49 -16.48
C PRO A 239 10.73 -23.36 -17.09
N GLY A 240 11.72 -22.95 -16.27
CA GLY A 240 13.05 -22.47 -16.69
C GLY A 240 13.98 -23.43 -17.46
N THR A 241 13.45 -24.49 -18.05
CA THR A 241 14.13 -25.51 -18.85
C THR A 241 13.57 -25.68 -20.26
N GLU A 242 12.38 -25.15 -20.57
CA GLU A 242 11.76 -25.27 -21.90
C GLU A 242 11.63 -23.91 -22.59
N PRO A 243 11.64 -23.84 -23.94
CA PRO A 243 11.37 -22.61 -24.66
C PRO A 243 10.04 -22.03 -24.18
N THR A 244 10.06 -20.74 -23.86
CA THR A 244 8.95 -19.94 -23.33
C THR A 244 7.62 -20.41 -23.91
N SER A 245 6.82 -21.14 -23.13
CA SER A 245 5.52 -21.61 -23.58
C SER A 245 4.65 -20.41 -23.95
N ALA A 246 3.77 -20.55 -24.95
CA ALA A 246 2.88 -19.47 -25.42
C ALA A 246 1.91 -18.91 -24.36
N ASP A 247 1.89 -19.49 -23.15
CA ASP A 247 1.02 -19.13 -22.04
C ASP A 247 1.73 -18.21 -20.99
N THR A 248 2.88 -17.61 -21.32
CA THR A 248 3.66 -16.79 -20.37
C THR A 248 3.51 -15.29 -20.63
N VAL A 249 3.74 -14.46 -19.61
CA VAL A 249 3.77 -12.99 -19.79
C VAL A 249 4.84 -12.61 -20.81
N HIS A 250 6.05 -13.18 -20.70
CA HIS A 250 7.18 -12.86 -21.58
C HIS A 250 6.85 -13.06 -23.06
N SER A 251 6.11 -14.13 -23.42
CA SER A 251 5.72 -14.38 -24.82
C SER A 251 4.70 -13.39 -25.38
N HIS A 252 3.97 -12.68 -24.52
CA HIS A 252 2.99 -11.68 -24.93
C HIS A 252 3.52 -10.24 -24.91
N LEU A 253 4.72 -10.01 -24.37
CA LEU A 253 5.37 -8.71 -24.40
C LEU A 253 6.02 -8.48 -25.78
N ASP A 254 5.81 -7.29 -26.33
CA ASP A 254 6.40 -6.89 -27.61
C ASP A 254 7.80 -6.30 -27.38
N PHE A 255 8.82 -7.11 -27.70
CA PHE A 255 10.22 -6.70 -27.71
C PHE A 255 10.78 -6.56 -29.13
N SER A 256 9.93 -6.47 -30.16
CA SER A 256 10.40 -6.34 -31.55
C SER A 256 11.13 -5.02 -31.83
N SER A 257 10.81 -3.95 -31.07
CA SER A 257 11.52 -2.67 -31.10
C SER A 257 11.98 -2.30 -29.68
N ILE A 258 13.15 -2.82 -29.28
CA ILE A 258 13.74 -2.57 -27.95
C ILE A 258 14.04 -1.09 -27.74
N ARG A 259 14.39 -0.36 -28.82
CA ARG A 259 14.74 1.06 -28.78
C ARG A 259 13.64 2.00 -28.31
N GLU A 260 12.38 1.58 -28.44
CA GLU A 260 11.19 2.36 -28.07
C GLU A 260 10.40 1.69 -26.93
N SER A 261 10.95 0.65 -26.30
CA SER A 261 10.22 -0.13 -25.32
C SER A 261 10.30 0.47 -23.91
N GLU A 262 9.27 1.21 -23.52
CA GLU A 262 9.07 1.71 -22.14
C GLU A 262 8.82 0.58 -21.13
N VAL A 263 8.46 -0.62 -21.59
CA VAL A 263 8.18 -1.79 -20.74
C VAL A 263 9.48 -2.45 -20.27
N LEU A 264 10.53 -2.42 -21.11
CA LEU A 264 11.75 -3.19 -20.88
C LEU A 264 12.49 -2.84 -19.58
N PRO A 265 12.73 -1.56 -19.22
CA PRO A 265 13.39 -1.22 -17.97
C PRO A 265 12.65 -1.76 -16.74
N LYS A 266 11.32 -1.60 -16.71
CA LYS A 266 10.46 -2.08 -15.63
C LYS A 266 10.41 -3.60 -15.56
N TYR A 267 10.42 -4.26 -16.73
CA TYR A 267 10.47 -5.70 -16.81
C TYR A 267 11.79 -6.27 -16.29
N LEU A 268 12.92 -5.63 -16.62
CA LEU A 268 14.24 -5.99 -16.07
C LEU A 268 14.28 -5.86 -14.55
N GLN A 269 13.72 -4.78 -13.99
CA GLN A 269 13.61 -4.60 -12.55
C GLN A 269 12.78 -5.72 -11.90
N LEU A 270 11.63 -6.08 -12.49
CA LEU A 270 10.80 -7.18 -12.02
C LEU A 270 11.55 -8.52 -12.06
N LEU A 271 12.29 -8.79 -13.13
CA LEU A 271 13.08 -10.01 -13.28
C LEU A 271 14.22 -10.09 -12.25
N GLY A 272 14.88 -8.97 -11.96
CA GLY A 272 15.91 -8.89 -10.92
C GLY A 272 15.35 -9.31 -9.56
N GLU A 273 14.19 -8.77 -9.19
CA GLU A 273 13.51 -9.05 -7.92
C GLU A 273 13.00 -10.50 -7.79
N LEU A 274 12.54 -11.10 -8.90
CA LEU A 274 11.97 -12.45 -8.93
C LEU A 274 12.98 -13.57 -9.16
N GLY A 275 14.24 -13.27 -9.53
CA GLY A 275 15.27 -14.28 -9.76
C GLY A 275 15.41 -14.75 -11.22
N GLY A 276 15.07 -13.92 -12.20
CA GLY A 276 15.05 -14.25 -13.63
C GLY A 276 16.41 -14.16 -14.35
N GLU A 277 17.49 -14.70 -13.78
CA GLU A 277 18.88 -14.45 -14.22
C GLU A 277 19.12 -14.68 -15.73
N LYS A 278 18.65 -15.80 -16.28
CA LYS A 278 18.88 -16.15 -17.69
C LYS A 278 18.27 -15.11 -18.64
N ILE A 279 17.03 -14.70 -18.38
CA ILE A 279 16.33 -13.73 -19.24
C ILE A 279 16.93 -12.34 -19.09
N VAL A 280 17.34 -11.94 -17.89
CA VAL A 280 18.06 -10.67 -17.69
C VAL A 280 19.34 -10.66 -18.52
N PHE A 281 20.08 -11.76 -18.55
CA PHE A 281 21.29 -11.87 -19.36
C PHE A 281 21.02 -11.84 -20.87
N ASP A 282 19.98 -12.52 -21.34
CA ASP A 282 19.61 -12.52 -22.76
C ASP A 282 19.13 -11.14 -23.23
N LEU A 283 18.33 -10.44 -22.41
CA LEU A 283 17.87 -9.08 -22.68
C LEU A 283 19.03 -8.08 -22.61
N TRP A 284 19.96 -8.23 -21.66
CA TRP A 284 21.15 -7.39 -21.58
C TRP A 284 21.99 -7.46 -22.86
N ARG A 285 22.17 -8.65 -23.46
CA ARG A 285 22.89 -8.78 -24.74
C ARG A 285 22.22 -8.00 -25.87
N GLN A 286 20.89 -7.96 -25.89
CA GLN A 286 20.14 -7.21 -26.89
C GLN A 286 20.26 -5.69 -26.64
N VAL A 287 20.16 -5.26 -25.38
CA VAL A 287 20.38 -3.84 -24.98
C VAL A 287 21.81 -3.41 -25.33
N GLN A 288 22.81 -4.25 -25.10
CA GLN A 288 24.20 -3.99 -25.44
C GLN A 288 24.37 -3.76 -26.95
N ALA A 289 23.80 -4.64 -27.79
CA ALA A 289 23.88 -4.47 -29.24
C ALA A 289 23.24 -3.15 -29.72
N GLU A 290 22.14 -2.74 -29.10
CA GLU A 290 21.48 -1.46 -29.40
C GLU A 290 22.25 -0.24 -28.89
N LEU A 291 22.93 -0.35 -27.74
CA LEU A 291 23.83 0.69 -27.22
C LEU A 291 24.99 0.97 -28.19
N GLU A 292 25.55 -0.07 -28.79
CA GLU A 292 26.59 0.05 -29.81
C GLU A 292 26.10 0.79 -31.06
N TYR A 293 24.81 0.66 -31.40
CA TYR A 293 24.20 1.30 -32.57
C TYR A 293 23.76 2.75 -32.30
N GLY A 294 23.41 3.11 -31.06
CA GLY A 294 23.15 4.50 -30.65
C GLY A 294 22.21 4.64 -29.46
N GLN A 295 22.23 5.82 -28.84
CA GLN A 295 21.52 6.09 -27.59
C GLN A 295 20.09 6.57 -27.81
N THR A 296 19.16 6.02 -27.04
CA THR A 296 17.80 6.54 -26.83
C THR A 296 17.49 6.48 -25.34
N ALA A 297 16.54 7.29 -24.86
CA ALA A 297 16.16 7.32 -23.44
C ALA A 297 15.79 5.93 -22.91
N ALA A 298 14.98 5.17 -23.65
CA ALA A 298 14.56 3.82 -23.27
C ALA A 298 15.73 2.81 -23.18
N ILE A 299 16.75 2.94 -24.05
CA ILE A 299 17.94 2.09 -24.02
C ILE A 299 18.83 2.44 -22.83
N THR A 300 19.00 3.74 -22.54
CA THR A 300 19.73 4.21 -21.36
C THR A 300 19.06 3.70 -20.07
N GLU A 301 17.74 3.85 -19.95
CA GLU A 301 16.97 3.30 -18.82
C GLU A 301 17.07 1.77 -18.72
N SER A 302 17.02 1.06 -19.86
CA SER A 302 17.15 -0.41 -19.88
C SER A 302 18.55 -0.88 -19.46
N ALA A 303 19.59 -0.12 -19.80
CA ALA A 303 20.95 -0.42 -19.40
C ALA A 303 21.14 -0.26 -17.89
N ILE A 304 20.62 0.82 -17.33
CA ILE A 304 20.62 1.07 -15.88
C ILE A 304 19.84 -0.01 -15.14
N ALA A 305 18.61 -0.31 -15.61
CA ALA A 305 17.78 -1.36 -15.02
C ALA A 305 18.43 -2.74 -15.10
N SER A 306 19.25 -3.03 -16.13
CA SER A 306 20.01 -4.28 -16.23
C SER A 306 21.13 -4.36 -15.19
N ILE A 307 21.86 -3.26 -14.96
CA ILE A 307 22.90 -3.18 -13.91
C ILE A 307 22.27 -3.39 -12.53
N GLU A 308 21.16 -2.72 -12.24
CA GLU A 308 20.41 -2.88 -11.00
C GLU A 308 19.83 -4.29 -10.84
N ALA A 309 19.35 -4.90 -11.93
CA ALA A 309 18.89 -6.29 -11.94
C ALA A 309 20.03 -7.26 -11.60
N PHE A 310 21.25 -7.06 -12.13
CA PHE A 310 22.39 -7.93 -11.78
C PHE A 310 22.82 -7.79 -10.31
N LEU A 311 22.76 -6.58 -9.75
CA LEU A 311 23.03 -6.35 -8.33
C LEU A 311 21.97 -7.04 -7.44
N THR A 312 20.69 -6.88 -7.76
CA THR A 312 19.58 -7.51 -7.00
C THR A 312 19.60 -9.04 -7.08
N LEU A 313 20.06 -9.60 -8.21
CA LEU A 313 20.27 -11.05 -8.38
C LEU A 313 21.49 -11.60 -7.62
N GLY A 314 22.28 -10.75 -6.96
CA GLY A 314 23.50 -11.18 -6.25
C GLY A 314 24.66 -11.53 -7.17
N ASN A 315 24.69 -11.00 -8.40
CA ASN A 315 25.75 -11.20 -9.39
C ASN A 315 26.54 -9.90 -9.63
N PRO A 316 27.26 -9.37 -8.62
CA PRO A 316 27.93 -8.07 -8.74
C PRO A 316 29.02 -8.05 -9.82
N GLY A 317 29.68 -9.19 -10.11
CA GLY A 317 30.66 -9.28 -11.18
C GLY A 317 30.08 -8.94 -12.56
N ARG A 318 28.88 -9.45 -12.88
CA ARG A 318 28.18 -9.09 -14.13
C ARG A 318 27.67 -7.67 -14.13
N ALA A 319 27.26 -7.15 -12.98
CA ALA A 319 26.87 -5.75 -12.85
C ALA A 319 28.05 -4.80 -13.14
N LEU A 320 29.26 -5.14 -12.66
CA LEU A 320 30.49 -4.40 -12.94
C LEU A 320 30.87 -4.44 -14.42
N GLU A 321 30.83 -5.62 -15.05
CA GLU A 321 31.08 -5.77 -16.49
C GLU A 321 30.07 -4.98 -17.33
N ALA A 322 28.77 -5.06 -16.97
CA ALA A 322 27.71 -4.32 -17.63
C ALA A 322 27.90 -2.80 -17.49
N ALA A 323 28.24 -2.32 -16.29
CA ALA A 323 28.53 -0.91 -16.04
C ALA A 323 29.76 -0.43 -16.83
N GLN A 324 30.85 -1.20 -16.85
CA GLN A 324 32.05 -0.86 -17.62
C GLN A 324 31.79 -0.81 -19.13
N LEU A 325 30.93 -1.68 -19.65
CA LEU A 325 30.54 -1.67 -21.06
C LEU A 325 29.60 -0.50 -21.36
N ALA A 326 28.59 -0.27 -20.52
CA ALA A 326 27.66 0.84 -20.67
C ALA A 326 28.37 2.20 -20.60
N SER A 327 29.40 2.34 -19.76
CA SER A 327 30.14 3.61 -19.60
C SER A 327 30.90 4.07 -20.83
N LYS A 328 31.10 3.20 -21.83
CA LYS A 328 31.71 3.59 -23.11
C LYS A 328 30.76 4.41 -23.98
N TYR A 329 29.46 4.26 -23.73
CA TYR A 329 28.41 4.88 -24.52
C TYR A 329 27.68 5.92 -23.68
N ILE A 330 27.29 5.60 -22.44
CA ILE A 330 26.47 6.44 -21.57
C ILE A 330 27.33 7.08 -20.47
N ASP A 331 27.04 8.34 -20.12
CA ASP A 331 27.58 8.92 -18.87
C ASP A 331 26.82 8.36 -17.66
N LEU A 332 27.41 7.36 -17.02
CA LEU A 332 26.86 6.74 -15.83
C LEU A 332 26.80 7.69 -14.62
N ASN A 333 27.57 8.78 -14.61
CA ASN A 333 27.58 9.74 -13.50
C ASN A 333 26.29 10.56 -13.41
N GLU A 334 25.65 10.84 -14.56
CA GLU A 334 24.38 11.56 -14.61
C GLU A 334 23.17 10.64 -14.31
N HIS A 335 23.30 9.36 -14.63
CA HIS A 335 22.14 8.46 -14.69
C HIS A 335 22.07 7.41 -13.58
N LEU A 336 23.18 6.98 -12.98
CA LEU A 336 23.15 5.99 -11.90
C LEU A 336 22.84 6.64 -10.54
N PRO A 337 21.89 6.08 -9.76
CA PRO A 337 21.67 6.51 -8.39
C PRO A 337 22.91 6.32 -7.50
N ALA A 338 23.08 7.21 -6.53
CA ALA A 338 24.17 7.15 -5.55
C ALA A 338 24.26 5.81 -4.79
N LEU A 339 23.11 5.18 -4.52
CA LEU A 339 23.07 3.87 -3.86
C LEU A 339 23.63 2.76 -4.76
N THR A 340 23.27 2.77 -6.05
CA THR A 340 23.75 1.82 -7.05
C THR A 340 25.27 1.96 -7.24
N TRP A 341 25.78 3.19 -7.28
CA TRP A 341 27.22 3.46 -7.27
C TRP A 341 27.93 2.86 -6.05
N LYS A 342 27.39 3.08 -4.86
CA LYS A 342 27.98 2.55 -3.61
C LYS A 342 28.08 1.02 -3.65
N LEU A 343 27.01 0.33 -4.04
CA LEU A 343 27.00 -1.13 -4.16
C LEU A 343 27.99 -1.66 -5.20
N LEU A 344 28.11 -0.99 -6.35
CA LEU A 344 29.10 -1.36 -7.36
C LEU A 344 30.53 -1.20 -6.82
N LEU A 345 30.83 -0.07 -6.19
CA LEU A 345 32.16 0.23 -5.65
C LEU A 345 32.55 -0.70 -4.50
N GLU A 346 31.59 -1.09 -3.64
CA GLU A 346 31.81 -2.08 -2.57
C GLU A 346 32.28 -3.44 -3.12
N HIS A 347 31.85 -3.80 -4.32
CA HIS A 347 32.24 -5.05 -5.00
C HIS A 347 33.36 -4.89 -6.03
N ASP A 348 33.82 -3.67 -6.33
CA ASP A 348 34.87 -3.38 -7.31
C ASP A 348 36.29 -3.59 -6.76
N SER A 349 36.61 -4.84 -6.41
CA SER A 349 37.93 -5.23 -5.91
C SER A 349 39.06 -5.02 -6.92
N HIS A 350 38.75 -5.03 -8.22
CA HIS A 350 39.71 -4.88 -9.31
C HIS A 350 39.87 -3.44 -9.81
N GLY A 351 39.04 -2.51 -9.32
CA GLY A 351 39.09 -1.11 -9.70
C GLY A 351 38.64 -0.84 -11.15
N LEU A 352 37.75 -1.67 -11.69
CA LEU A 352 37.21 -1.55 -13.05
C LEU A 352 36.48 -0.22 -13.27
N LEU A 353 35.85 0.33 -12.24
CA LEU A 353 35.07 1.56 -12.31
C LEU A 353 35.86 2.80 -11.86
N ARG A 354 37.10 2.65 -11.40
CA ARG A 354 37.95 3.78 -10.93
C ARG A 354 38.18 4.84 -12.00
N THR A 355 38.23 4.44 -13.28
CA THR A 355 38.41 5.36 -14.41
C THR A 355 37.09 5.94 -14.92
N VAL A 356 35.95 5.39 -14.48
CA VAL A 356 34.61 5.76 -14.94
C VAL A 356 33.97 6.77 -14.00
N ILE A 357 34.16 6.61 -12.69
CA ILE A 357 33.60 7.51 -11.69
C ILE A 357 34.30 8.88 -11.74
N ALA A 358 33.51 9.93 -11.91
CA ALA A 358 34.03 11.29 -11.91
C ALA A 358 34.41 11.73 -10.46
N PRO A 359 35.41 12.60 -10.30
CA PRO A 359 35.74 13.19 -8.99
C PRO A 359 34.54 13.92 -8.35
N ALA A 360 33.70 14.56 -9.17
CA ALA A 360 32.48 15.22 -8.70
C ALA A 360 31.49 14.21 -8.08
N THR A 361 31.23 13.09 -8.77
CA THR A 361 30.38 12.00 -8.25
C THR A 361 30.97 11.37 -6.99
N THR A 362 32.30 11.24 -6.92
CA THR A 362 32.97 10.76 -5.71
C THR A 362 32.74 11.73 -4.54
N ALA A 363 32.88 13.03 -4.79
CA ALA A 363 32.62 14.06 -3.78
C ALA A 363 31.16 14.06 -3.32
N THR A 364 30.18 13.86 -4.21
CA THR A 364 28.76 13.77 -3.82
C THR A 364 28.46 12.52 -3.00
N LEU A 365 29.06 11.37 -3.33
CA LEU A 365 28.95 10.14 -2.53
C LEU A 365 29.54 10.34 -1.13
N LEU A 366 30.74 10.92 -1.03
CA LEU A 366 31.39 11.20 0.25
C LEU A 366 30.59 12.23 1.07
N GLN A 367 30.10 13.29 0.44
CA GLN A 367 29.26 14.28 1.12
C GLN A 367 28.00 13.66 1.69
N ARG A 368 27.37 12.73 0.95
CA ARG A 368 26.19 11.99 1.42
C ARG A 368 26.52 11.08 2.61
N ASP A 369 27.66 10.40 2.58
CA ASP A 369 28.08 9.53 3.69
C ASP A 369 28.47 10.36 4.93
N ILE A 370 29.14 11.51 4.77
CA ILE A 370 29.41 12.46 5.85
C ILE A 370 28.11 12.98 6.44
N HIS A 371 27.18 13.42 5.60
CA HIS A 371 25.87 13.91 6.05
C HIS A 371 25.09 12.81 6.80
N SER A 372 25.17 11.56 6.34
CA SER A 372 24.56 10.44 7.05
C SER A 372 25.18 10.24 8.44
N LEU A 373 26.50 10.42 8.58
CA LEU A 373 27.19 10.36 9.88
C LEU A 373 26.81 11.55 10.78
N GLU A 374 26.71 12.76 10.23
CA GLU A 374 26.24 13.96 10.94
C GLU A 374 24.87 13.72 11.59
N LEU A 375 23.94 13.19 10.81
CA LEU A 375 22.60 12.88 11.29
C LEU A 375 22.64 11.85 12.41
N VAL A 376 23.33 10.72 12.23
CA VAL A 376 23.45 9.66 13.26
C VAL A 376 24.09 10.18 14.55
N LEU A 377 25.07 11.07 14.44
CA LEU A 377 25.76 11.64 15.60
C LEU A 377 25.02 12.83 16.22
N GLY A 378 24.04 13.40 15.51
CA GLY A 378 23.39 14.66 15.90
C GLY A 378 24.35 15.85 15.88
N ALA A 379 25.37 15.83 15.02
CA ALA A 379 26.47 16.80 14.97
C ALA A 379 26.63 17.36 13.54
N THR A 380 27.36 18.47 13.41
CA THR A 380 27.69 19.08 12.11
C THR A 380 29.18 19.31 12.01
N TRP A 381 29.78 18.90 10.88
CA TRP A 381 31.21 19.10 10.60
C TRP A 381 31.44 20.53 10.12
N PHE A 382 32.47 21.19 10.67
CA PHE A 382 32.91 22.49 10.17
C PHE A 382 34.07 22.31 9.19
N ASN A 383 33.97 22.97 8.03
CA ASN A 383 34.99 22.89 6.99
C ASN A 383 36.09 23.95 7.20
N ASP A 384 36.78 23.91 8.34
CA ASP A 384 37.95 24.76 8.64
C ASP A 384 39.30 24.08 8.38
N GLY A 385 39.28 22.83 7.91
CA GLY A 385 40.49 22.03 7.72
C GLY A 385 41.13 21.49 9.00
N ALA A 386 40.57 21.80 10.18
CA ALA A 386 41.03 21.30 11.48
C ALA A 386 40.14 20.17 12.04
N GLY A 387 38.98 19.91 11.42
CA GLY A 387 38.12 18.77 11.76
C GLY A 387 37.29 18.97 13.02
N HIS A 388 36.95 20.21 13.37
CA HIS A 388 36.08 20.51 14.50
C HIS A 388 34.63 20.10 14.22
N HIS A 389 33.95 19.65 15.29
CA HIS A 389 32.53 19.31 15.29
C HIS A 389 31.79 20.23 16.26
N TYR A 390 30.60 20.68 15.88
CA TYR A 390 29.70 21.40 16.77
C TYR A 390 28.33 20.74 16.81
N TYR A 391 27.72 20.78 17.98
CA TYR A 391 26.29 20.51 18.11
C TYR A 391 25.51 21.72 17.57
N PRO A 392 24.44 21.51 16.81
CA PRO A 392 23.65 22.58 16.22
C PRO A 392 22.98 23.39 17.33
N LEU A 393 23.65 24.48 17.72
CA LEU A 393 23.16 25.71 18.37
C LEU A 393 24.24 26.52 19.10
N ASN A 394 25.52 26.13 19.03
CA ASN A 394 26.61 27.04 19.44
C ASN A 394 26.77 28.30 18.54
N MET A 395 25.85 28.54 17.61
CA MET A 395 25.89 29.68 16.68
C MET A 395 25.49 31.02 17.32
N GLU A 396 25.00 31.08 18.56
CA GLU A 396 24.76 32.38 19.24
C GLU A 396 25.94 32.86 20.11
N GLU A 397 26.97 32.06 20.38
CA GLU A 397 28.10 32.50 21.23
C GLU A 397 29.30 33.08 20.46
N ILE A 398 29.26 33.20 19.13
CA ILE A 398 30.37 33.77 18.32
C ILE A 398 29.99 35.12 17.67
N HIS A 399 29.03 35.84 18.25
CA HIS A 399 28.87 37.27 18.00
C HIS A 399 29.31 38.07 19.22
N SER A 400 30.62 38.32 19.24
CA SER A 400 31.24 39.59 19.65
C SER A 400 30.55 40.35 20.76
N THR A 401 31.13 40.28 21.95
CA THR A 401 31.05 41.29 23.01
C THR A 401 30.94 42.73 22.46
N SER A 402 29.75 43.31 22.47
CA SER A 402 29.54 44.74 22.78
C SER A 402 28.06 45.14 22.78
N ALA A 403 27.72 45.90 23.81
CA ALA A 403 26.57 46.80 23.95
C ALA A 403 25.22 46.18 24.32
N ALA A 404 24.89 46.42 25.59
CA ALA A 404 23.54 46.39 26.14
C ALA A 404 22.52 47.10 25.25
N ASN A 405 21.36 46.47 25.07
CA ASN A 405 20.08 47.15 25.16
C ASN A 405 18.97 46.13 25.44
N ASP A 406 18.23 46.42 26.51
CA ASP A 406 17.02 45.75 26.93
C ASP A 406 16.00 45.63 25.79
N SER A 407 15.65 44.41 25.43
CA SER A 407 14.33 44.06 24.90
C SER A 407 14.07 42.60 25.24
N TYR A 408 12.89 42.37 25.81
CA TYR A 408 12.37 41.08 26.26
C TYR A 408 12.73 39.93 25.31
N GLN A 409 13.69 39.09 25.69
CA GLN A 409 13.82 37.75 25.11
C GLN A 409 12.80 36.84 25.81
N PRO A 410 12.02 36.03 25.05
CA PRO A 410 11.26 34.95 25.66
C PRO A 410 12.27 34.01 26.34
N SER A 411 11.95 33.53 27.54
CA SER A 411 12.76 32.54 28.26
C SER A 411 12.73 31.19 27.53
N TYR A 412 13.39 31.10 26.39
CA TYR A 412 13.75 29.86 25.72
C TYR A 412 14.91 29.27 26.51
N ASN A 413 14.72 28.11 27.14
CA ASN A 413 15.84 27.35 27.69
C ASN A 413 16.68 26.82 26.52
N PRO A 414 17.92 27.30 26.31
CA PRO A 414 18.73 26.87 25.17
C PRO A 414 19.08 25.38 25.24
N SER A 415 19.06 24.79 26.45
CA SER A 415 19.30 23.37 26.70
C SER A 415 18.18 22.45 26.19
N GLU A 416 16.92 22.85 26.27
CA GLU A 416 15.78 22.05 25.78
C GLU A 416 15.70 22.10 24.26
N TYR A 417 15.97 23.28 23.68
CA TYR A 417 16.03 23.47 22.23
C TYR A 417 17.19 22.67 21.59
N THR A 418 18.40 22.70 22.17
CA THR A 418 19.54 21.89 21.69
C THR A 418 19.26 20.39 21.75
N SER A 419 18.54 19.93 22.79
CA SER A 419 18.10 18.53 22.92
C SER A 419 17.12 18.13 21.82
N SER A 420 16.11 18.96 21.53
CA SER A 420 15.10 18.70 20.49
C SER A 420 15.70 18.57 19.08
N VAL A 421 16.63 19.46 18.74
CA VAL A 421 17.29 19.46 17.43
C VAL A 421 18.20 18.24 17.26
N LYS A 422 18.97 17.91 18.30
CA LYS A 422 19.83 16.72 18.30
C LYS A 422 19.01 15.45 18.14
N PHE A 423 17.89 15.31 18.86
CA PHE A 423 16.97 14.19 18.71
C PHE A 423 16.45 14.08 17.27
N ILE A 424 15.95 15.18 16.70
CA ILE A 424 15.41 15.21 15.33
C ILE A 424 16.46 14.70 14.32
N ARG A 425 17.71 15.17 14.42
CA ARG A 425 18.80 14.72 13.55
C ARG A 425 19.12 13.24 13.74
N GLN A 426 19.27 12.79 14.99
CA GLN A 426 19.57 11.38 15.31
C GLN A 426 18.46 10.45 14.84
N LEU A 427 17.21 10.89 14.96
CA LEU A 427 16.05 10.16 14.49
C LEU A 427 16.05 10.07 12.95
N GLN A 428 16.29 11.19 12.25
CA GLN A 428 16.45 11.18 10.80
C GLN A 428 17.59 10.29 10.34
N GLY A 429 18.76 10.37 11.00
CA GLY A 429 19.93 9.55 10.68
C GLY A 429 19.65 8.07 10.90
N GLY A 430 19.00 7.73 12.02
CA GLY A 430 18.52 6.38 12.31
C GLY A 430 17.57 5.88 11.22
N MET A 431 16.56 6.67 10.85
CA MET A 431 15.59 6.29 9.80
C MET A 431 16.21 6.20 8.41
N GLN A 432 17.12 7.10 8.04
CA GLN A 432 17.81 7.08 6.73
C GLN A 432 18.76 5.89 6.62
N LYS A 433 19.53 5.61 7.67
CA LYS A 433 20.42 4.44 7.73
C LYS A 433 19.62 3.14 7.68
N ASN A 434 18.53 3.09 8.43
CA ASN A 434 17.75 1.87 8.61
C ASN A 434 16.71 1.68 7.48
N GLY A 435 16.42 2.73 6.71
CA GLY A 435 15.50 2.71 5.58
C GLY A 435 14.13 2.15 5.96
N CYS A 436 13.56 1.30 5.12
CA CYS A 436 12.33 0.58 5.43
C CYS A 436 12.60 -0.59 6.42
N SER A 437 13.05 -0.29 7.63
CA SER A 437 13.78 -1.27 8.46
C SER A 437 12.91 -2.41 8.96
N ARG A 438 13.31 -3.63 8.60
CA ARG A 438 12.82 -4.93 9.11
C ARG A 438 13.67 -5.56 10.22
N PRO A 439 14.99 -5.28 10.34
CA PRO A 439 15.78 -5.86 11.43
C PRO A 439 15.34 -5.37 12.81
N LEU A 440 15.27 -6.28 13.78
CA LEU A 440 14.89 -5.95 15.15
C LEU A 440 15.88 -4.98 15.83
N ASP A 441 17.17 -5.12 15.55
CA ASP A 441 18.22 -4.28 16.13
C ASP A 441 18.05 -2.80 15.72
N ASN A 442 17.65 -2.57 14.47
CA ASN A 442 17.42 -1.23 13.94
C ASN A 442 16.22 -0.55 14.61
N LEU A 443 15.15 -1.32 14.88
CA LEU A 443 13.97 -0.82 15.59
C LEU A 443 14.29 -0.58 17.07
N THR A 444 15.11 -1.44 17.66
CA THR A 444 15.57 -1.30 19.05
C THR A 444 16.40 -0.02 19.21
N ALA A 445 17.30 0.28 18.27
CA ALA A 445 18.07 1.53 18.29
C ALA A 445 17.20 2.80 18.24
N ILE A 446 16.09 2.77 17.49
CA ILE A 446 15.13 3.88 17.45
C ILE A 446 14.34 3.95 18.77
N ALA A 447 13.95 2.81 19.34
CA ALA A 447 13.28 2.78 20.64
C ALA A 447 14.18 3.33 21.76
N ASP A 448 15.45 2.93 21.78
CA ASP A 448 16.44 3.45 22.72
C ASP A 448 16.61 4.97 22.60
N LEU A 449 16.61 5.50 21.37
CA LEU A 449 16.63 6.95 21.13
C LEU A 449 15.37 7.64 21.66
N LEU A 450 14.19 7.03 21.53
CA LEU A 450 12.95 7.61 22.08
C LEU A 450 12.97 7.64 23.61
N ASP A 451 13.51 6.59 24.24
CA ASP A 451 13.64 6.50 25.70
C ASP A 451 14.65 7.52 26.25
N GLU A 452 15.76 7.79 25.52
CA GLU A 452 16.76 8.80 25.92
C GLU A 452 16.18 10.22 25.97
N TYR A 453 15.22 10.52 25.10
CA TYR A 453 14.58 11.85 24.97
C TYR A 453 13.15 11.89 25.53
N GLU A 454 12.76 10.91 26.36
CA GLU A 454 11.47 10.94 27.04
C GLU A 454 11.37 12.18 27.94
N GLY A 455 10.29 12.94 27.78
CA GLY A 455 10.04 14.16 28.56
C GLY A 455 10.49 15.46 27.88
N VAL A 456 11.15 15.40 26.72
CA VAL A 456 11.45 16.57 25.89
C VAL A 456 10.21 16.98 25.09
N ASP A 457 9.87 18.26 25.08
CA ASP A 457 8.82 18.82 24.23
C ASP A 457 9.41 19.40 22.94
N ILE A 458 9.08 18.79 21.80
CA ILE A 458 9.56 19.22 20.49
C ILE A 458 8.51 20.12 19.86
N PRO A 459 8.80 21.41 19.60
CA PRO A 459 7.84 22.31 18.96
C PRO A 459 7.40 21.79 17.58
N LEU A 460 6.09 21.76 17.35
CA LEU A 460 5.49 21.39 16.07
C LEU A 460 4.85 22.60 15.42
N LYS A 461 5.28 22.90 14.19
CA LYS A 461 4.57 23.87 13.33
C LYS A 461 3.52 23.15 12.52
N ILE A 462 2.31 23.69 12.47
CA ILE A 462 1.21 23.09 11.72
C ILE A 462 0.88 23.98 10.52
N GLN A 463 0.98 23.40 9.31
CA GLN A 463 0.53 24.04 8.08
C GLN A 463 -0.95 23.72 7.86
N LEU A 464 -1.83 24.46 8.55
CA LEU A 464 -3.27 24.45 8.29
C LEU A 464 -3.65 25.61 7.36
N HIS A 465 -4.70 25.43 6.57
CA HIS A 465 -5.24 26.47 5.66
C HIS A 465 -6.01 27.58 6.41
N GLU A 466 -6.21 27.43 7.72
CA GLU A 466 -6.91 28.39 8.59
C GLU A 466 -5.99 28.84 9.72
N ASN A 467 -5.95 30.14 10.00
CA ASN A 467 -5.05 30.77 10.97
C ASN A 467 -5.39 30.34 12.41
N PHE A 468 -4.77 29.27 12.89
CA PHE A 468 -4.74 28.87 14.30
C PHE A 468 -3.56 29.53 15.04
N ASP A 469 -3.34 30.83 14.85
CA ASP A 469 -2.27 31.61 15.52
C ASP A 469 -2.43 31.73 17.04
N THR A 470 -3.36 30.97 17.62
CA THR A 470 -3.73 30.95 19.04
C THR A 470 -3.37 29.64 19.74
N LEU A 471 -2.83 28.63 19.03
CA LEU A 471 -2.50 27.31 19.60
C LEU A 471 -1.03 26.95 19.38
N ASP A 472 -0.38 26.49 20.44
CA ASP A 472 0.95 25.87 20.35
C ASP A 472 0.79 24.34 20.28
N TYR A 473 1.61 23.70 19.45
CA TYR A 473 1.66 22.24 19.32
C TYR A 473 3.05 21.73 19.66
N ALA A 474 3.11 20.56 20.29
CA ALA A 474 4.36 19.87 20.57
C ALA A 474 4.25 18.37 20.34
N TRP A 475 5.36 17.78 19.91
CA TRP A 475 5.59 16.36 19.85
C TRP A 475 6.29 15.94 21.14
N PHE A 476 5.72 14.94 21.80
CA PHE A 476 6.31 14.27 22.95
C PHE A 476 6.87 12.92 22.50
N PRO A 477 8.20 12.77 22.34
CA PRO A 477 8.84 11.50 22.05
C PRO A 477 8.51 10.49 23.14
N SER A 478 8.10 9.30 22.72
CA SER A 478 7.84 8.20 23.63
C SER A 478 7.76 6.91 22.81
N CYS A 479 8.36 5.84 23.33
CA CYS A 479 8.19 4.51 22.76
C CYS A 479 6.82 3.94 23.17
N SER A 480 6.01 3.51 22.19
CA SER A 480 4.70 2.90 22.44
C SER A 480 3.74 3.71 23.35
N PRO A 481 3.45 4.99 23.06
CA PRO A 481 2.51 5.78 23.86
C PRO A 481 1.11 5.16 23.88
N VAL A 482 0.70 4.44 22.83
CA VAL A 482 -0.56 3.68 22.79
C VAL A 482 -0.29 2.18 22.96
N GLU A 483 -0.86 1.61 24.03
CA GLU A 483 -0.78 0.19 24.35
C GLU A 483 -2.09 -0.54 24.01
N PHE A 484 -2.02 -1.77 23.49
CA PHE A 484 -3.22 -2.55 23.19
C PHE A 484 -3.60 -3.50 24.33
N VAL A 485 -4.90 -3.55 24.69
CA VAL A 485 -5.42 -4.49 25.70
C VAL A 485 -5.05 -5.92 25.32
N GLY A 486 -4.32 -6.62 26.20
CA GLY A 486 -3.88 -8.00 26.00
C GLY A 486 -2.44 -8.17 25.53
N ASN A 487 -1.82 -7.10 25.00
CA ASN A 487 -0.44 -7.08 24.49
C ASN A 487 0.39 -5.98 25.17
N ARG A 488 0.23 -5.81 26.49
CA ARG A 488 0.98 -4.77 27.22
C ARG A 488 2.46 -5.15 27.30
N PRO A 489 3.39 -4.21 27.06
CA PRO A 489 4.79 -4.45 27.34
C PRO A 489 4.98 -4.79 28.82
N GLN A 490 5.89 -5.71 29.12
CA GLN A 490 6.21 -6.06 30.51
C GLN A 490 6.81 -4.83 31.22
N LEU A 491 6.34 -4.56 32.44
CA LEU A 491 6.84 -3.45 33.24
C LEU A 491 8.26 -3.80 33.71
N GLY A 492 9.27 -3.11 33.16
CA GLY A 492 10.68 -3.36 33.44
C GLY A 492 11.42 -3.93 32.25
N ARG A 493 12.39 -3.16 31.74
CA ARG A 493 13.29 -3.55 30.65
C ARG A 493 14.33 -4.53 31.18
N ASP A 494 14.30 -5.78 30.71
CA ASP A 494 15.43 -6.69 30.85
C ASP A 494 16.36 -6.48 29.64
N ILE A 495 17.52 -5.85 29.87
CA ILE A 495 18.46 -5.40 28.81
C ILE A 495 18.95 -6.58 27.94
N GLY A 496 18.81 -7.82 28.43
CA GLY A 496 19.21 -9.04 27.72
C GLY A 496 18.13 -9.73 26.86
N GLN A 497 16.88 -9.24 26.81
CA GLN A 497 15.81 -9.89 26.04
C GLN A 497 15.41 -9.07 24.80
N PRO A 498 15.19 -9.72 23.64
CA PRO A 498 14.70 -9.04 22.45
C PRO A 498 13.33 -8.41 22.74
N LEU A 499 13.19 -7.13 22.39
CA LEU A 499 11.97 -6.38 22.62
C LEU A 499 10.80 -7.01 21.87
N SER A 500 9.67 -7.15 22.55
CA SER A 500 8.44 -7.61 21.92
C SER A 500 7.92 -6.55 20.93
N PRO A 501 7.16 -6.94 19.89
CA PRO A 501 6.59 -5.98 18.94
C PRO A 501 5.74 -4.88 19.59
N SER A 502 5.05 -5.20 20.68
CA SER A 502 4.30 -4.20 21.45
C SER A 502 5.22 -3.28 22.26
N SER A 503 6.34 -3.79 22.80
CA SER A 503 7.37 -2.96 23.45
C SER A 503 8.04 -1.98 22.50
N LEU A 504 8.16 -2.34 21.22
CA LEU A 504 8.68 -1.45 20.17
C LEU A 504 7.63 -0.46 19.63
N GLY A 505 6.39 -0.51 20.15
CA GLY A 505 5.30 0.33 19.68
C GLY A 505 4.89 0.05 18.24
N LEU A 506 5.06 -1.19 17.74
CA LEU A 506 4.69 -1.55 16.37
C LEU A 506 3.18 -1.72 16.24
N ILE A 507 2.60 -1.02 15.27
CA ILE A 507 1.17 -1.05 14.98
C ILE A 507 0.93 -1.28 13.49
N SER A 508 -0.12 -2.00 13.16
CA SER A 508 -0.57 -2.19 11.79
C SER A 508 -1.94 -1.55 11.59
N ALA A 509 -2.07 -0.77 10.52
CA ALA A 509 -3.33 -0.16 10.12
C ALA A 509 -3.85 -0.77 8.81
N HIS A 510 -5.14 -1.12 8.77
CA HIS A 510 -5.78 -1.76 7.62
C HIS A 510 -7.06 -1.01 7.21
N VAL A 511 -7.35 -1.00 5.91
CA VAL A 511 -8.62 -0.46 5.41
C VAL A 511 -9.80 -1.31 5.91
N ASP A 512 -10.87 -0.66 6.35
CA ASP A 512 -12.10 -1.36 6.71
C ASP A 512 -12.91 -1.79 5.47
N GLY A 513 -13.14 -3.10 5.35
CA GLY A 513 -14.00 -3.75 4.37
C GLY A 513 -15.38 -4.07 4.91
N ASN A 514 -16.00 -3.12 5.61
CA ASN A 514 -17.30 -3.24 6.29
C ASN A 514 -17.28 -4.10 7.57
N GLY A 515 -16.37 -3.79 8.48
CA GLY A 515 -16.23 -4.49 9.76
C GLY A 515 -15.24 -5.65 9.74
N VAL A 516 -14.47 -5.80 8.66
CA VAL A 516 -13.35 -6.75 8.54
C VAL A 516 -12.19 -6.04 7.83
N PRO A 517 -10.94 -6.18 8.27
CA PRO A 517 -9.79 -5.58 7.59
C PRO A 517 -9.57 -6.20 6.20
N ILE A 518 -9.39 -5.37 5.17
CA ILE A 518 -9.08 -5.81 3.80
C ILE A 518 -7.58 -6.08 3.68
N ARG A 519 -7.20 -7.33 3.42
CA ARG A 519 -5.80 -7.76 3.29
C ARG A 519 -5.22 -7.46 1.92
N SER A 520 -6.01 -7.56 0.84
CA SER A 520 -5.52 -7.34 -0.53
C SER A 520 -4.94 -5.95 -0.79
N LEU A 521 -5.46 -4.93 -0.09
CA LEU A 521 -5.00 -3.54 -0.20
C LEU A 521 -3.67 -3.29 0.51
N GLY A 522 -3.21 -4.25 1.31
CA GLY A 522 -2.02 -4.13 2.16
C GLY A 522 -2.31 -3.47 3.50
N ASN A 523 -1.29 -3.48 4.35
CA ASN A 523 -1.29 -2.83 5.65
C ASN A 523 -0.28 -1.67 5.68
N VAL A 524 -0.56 -0.67 6.51
CA VAL A 524 0.43 0.34 6.87
C VAL A 524 1.14 -0.14 8.12
N SER A 525 2.40 -0.53 8.00
CA SER A 525 3.23 -0.97 9.13
C SER A 525 3.93 0.23 9.74
N LEU A 526 3.56 0.57 10.98
CA LEU A 526 4.02 1.78 11.66
C LEU A 526 4.79 1.44 12.93
N MET A 527 5.80 2.24 13.27
CA MET A 527 6.42 2.27 14.60
C MET A 527 6.04 3.60 15.27
N GLN A 528 5.45 3.54 16.46
CA GLN A 528 5.10 4.75 17.21
C GLN A 528 6.37 5.50 17.66
N LEU A 529 6.38 6.82 17.47
CA LEU A 529 7.48 7.70 17.85
C LEU A 529 7.06 8.75 18.89
N GLY A 530 5.80 8.76 19.33
CA GLY A 530 5.31 9.69 20.33
C GLY A 530 3.89 10.18 20.05
N CYS A 531 3.49 11.22 20.77
CA CYS A 531 2.14 11.80 20.69
C CYS A 531 2.16 13.31 20.48
N ILE A 532 1.04 13.84 19.98
CA ILE A 532 0.86 15.27 19.75
C ILE A 532 0.04 15.88 20.88
N GLY A 533 0.59 16.91 21.52
CA GLY A 533 -0.13 17.76 22.46
C GLY A 533 -0.40 19.14 21.89
N VAL A 534 -1.46 19.77 22.42
CA VAL A 534 -1.88 21.13 22.10
C VAL A 534 -2.10 21.92 23.39
N ARG A 535 -1.80 23.22 23.36
CA ARG A 535 -2.13 24.19 24.42
C ARG A 535 -2.46 25.56 23.80
N ALA A 536 -3.12 26.44 24.55
CA ALA A 536 -3.26 27.83 24.11
C ALA A 536 -1.88 28.51 24.04
N SER A 537 -1.67 29.30 22.98
CA SER A 537 -0.41 30.00 22.76
C SER A 537 -0.20 31.11 23.79
N VAL A 538 0.99 31.15 24.37
CA VAL A 538 1.36 32.10 25.42
C VAL A 538 1.49 33.54 24.87
N ALA A 539 1.69 33.69 23.56
CA ALA A 539 1.88 35.00 22.90
C ALA A 539 0.62 35.90 22.94
N ASN A 540 -0.57 35.33 23.16
CA ASN A 540 -1.84 36.06 23.19
C ASN A 540 -2.41 36.29 24.61
N ALA A 541 -1.72 35.83 25.66
CA ALA A 541 -2.16 35.98 27.04
C ALA A 541 -1.89 37.39 27.58
N THR A 542 -2.67 38.36 27.11
CA THR A 542 -2.73 39.71 27.69
C THR A 542 -3.59 39.68 28.95
N GLY A 543 -3.01 39.28 30.08
CA GLY A 543 -3.62 39.48 31.39
C GLY A 543 -3.39 38.33 32.37
N LEU A 544 -2.84 38.69 33.53
CA LEU A 544 -2.70 37.93 34.77
C LEU A 544 -3.40 36.54 34.79
N CYS A 545 -2.67 35.50 34.45
CA CYS A 545 -2.94 34.17 34.98
C CYS A 545 -1.63 33.37 35.04
N ASP A 546 -1.10 33.18 36.25
CA ASP A 546 0.14 32.45 36.57
C ASP A 546 0.03 30.93 36.36
N SER A 547 -0.80 30.46 35.43
CA SER A 547 -0.91 29.04 35.10
C SER A 547 -0.67 28.84 33.61
N ILE A 548 0.55 28.43 33.25
CA ILE A 548 0.84 27.85 31.94
C ILE A 548 -0.18 26.72 31.70
N GLU A 549 -0.99 26.81 30.64
CA GLU A 549 -1.95 25.76 30.31
C GLU A 549 -1.21 24.42 30.15
N ARG A 550 -1.73 23.36 30.79
CA ARG A 550 -1.20 22.01 30.63
C ARG A 550 -1.45 21.51 29.21
N TRP A 551 -0.47 20.80 28.66
CA TRP A 551 -0.59 20.10 27.38
C TRP A 551 -1.79 19.14 27.39
N ARG A 552 -2.62 19.22 26.33
CA ARG A 552 -3.75 18.33 26.09
C ARG A 552 -3.44 17.42 24.91
N CYS A 553 -3.61 16.10 25.07
CA CYS A 553 -3.40 15.15 23.97
C CYS A 553 -4.46 15.33 22.89
N THR A 554 -4.06 15.40 21.62
CA THR A 554 -4.99 15.54 20.48
C THR A 554 -5.60 14.22 20.02
N GLY A 555 -5.14 13.08 20.57
CA GLY A 555 -5.54 11.76 20.08
C GLY A 555 -4.77 11.26 18.86
N HIS A 556 -3.79 12.05 18.39
CA HIS A 556 -2.87 11.68 17.32
C HIS A 556 -1.57 11.12 17.87
N ILE A 557 -1.03 10.15 17.17
CA ILE A 557 0.34 9.67 17.33
C ILE A 557 1.20 10.17 16.18
N ILE A 558 2.49 10.36 16.45
CA ILE A 558 3.51 10.46 15.40
C ILE A 558 4.13 9.08 15.27
N ALA A 559 4.24 8.60 14.04
CA ALA A 559 4.73 7.28 13.73
C ALA A 559 5.66 7.29 12.52
N TRP A 560 6.55 6.33 12.49
CA TRP A 560 7.36 6.03 11.33
C TRP A 560 6.63 5.00 10.45
N ASP A 561 6.28 5.38 9.23
CA ASP A 561 5.86 4.43 8.21
C ASP A 561 7.07 3.66 7.73
N ARG A 562 7.20 2.44 8.24
CA ARG A 562 8.32 1.57 7.94
C ARG A 562 8.33 1.12 6.49
N GLN A 563 7.21 1.15 5.77
CA GLN A 563 7.19 0.74 4.36
C GLN A 563 7.64 1.88 3.45
N SER A 564 7.23 3.12 3.72
CA SER A 564 7.60 4.29 2.90
C SER A 564 8.84 5.04 3.41
N GLY A 565 9.30 4.75 4.63
CA GLY A 565 10.41 5.45 5.30
C GLY A 565 10.03 6.85 5.81
N LYS A 566 8.76 7.25 5.75
CA LYS A 566 8.30 8.60 6.09
C LYS A 566 7.77 8.71 7.51
N VAL A 567 7.90 9.89 8.12
CA VAL A 567 7.26 10.19 9.41
C VAL A 567 5.86 10.75 9.16
N VAL A 568 4.87 10.18 9.85
CA VAL A 568 3.45 10.43 9.61
C VAL A 568 2.71 10.64 10.93
N ALA A 569 1.66 11.45 10.89
CA ALA A 569 0.72 11.62 12.00
C ALA A 569 -0.54 10.80 11.70
N LEU A 570 -1.02 10.04 12.67
CA LEU A 570 -2.21 9.20 12.58
C LEU A 570 -3.12 9.43 13.78
N TRP A 571 -4.41 9.71 13.53
CA TRP A 571 -5.40 9.74 14.59
C TRP A 571 -5.73 8.33 15.09
N ILE A 572 -5.70 8.09 16.41
CA ILE A 572 -6.13 6.82 17.03
C ILE A 572 -7.26 7.05 18.03
N GLY A 573 -7.53 8.31 18.38
CA GLY A 573 -8.53 8.74 19.37
C GLY A 573 -8.00 8.84 20.79
N LYS A 574 -6.79 8.32 21.05
CA LYS A 574 -6.00 8.59 22.26
C LYS A 574 -4.54 8.77 21.89
N GLY A 575 -3.90 9.76 22.51
CA GLY A 575 -2.48 10.04 22.32
C GLY A 575 -1.59 9.23 23.27
N ASN A 576 -2.11 8.82 24.43
CA ASN A 576 -1.40 8.00 25.42
C ASN A 576 -2.38 7.03 26.12
N GLY A 577 -1.89 5.84 26.45
CA GLY A 577 -2.53 4.87 27.32
C GLY A 577 -3.15 3.69 26.56
N VAL A 578 -3.97 2.93 27.29
CA VAL A 578 -4.48 1.65 26.78
C VAL A 578 -5.68 1.85 25.85
N VAL A 579 -5.56 1.29 24.64
CA VAL A 579 -6.56 1.27 23.56
C VAL A 579 -6.96 -0.18 23.26
N ARG A 580 -8.20 -0.40 22.81
CA ARG A 580 -8.64 -1.72 22.36
C ARG A 580 -8.27 -1.88 20.87
N PRO A 581 -7.65 -2.99 20.47
CA PRO A 581 -7.41 -3.26 19.06
C PRO A 581 -8.75 -3.38 18.35
N GLY A 582 -8.85 -2.82 17.15
CA GLY A 582 -10.09 -2.90 16.39
C GLY A 582 -10.37 -1.73 15.44
N LEU A 583 -11.64 -1.64 15.05
CA LEU A 583 -12.16 -0.63 14.13
C LEU A 583 -12.13 0.78 14.77
N VAL A 584 -11.36 1.67 14.14
CA VAL A 584 -11.29 3.10 14.45
C VAL A 584 -12.22 3.85 13.50
N LYS A 585 -13.15 4.62 14.09
CA LYS A 585 -14.01 5.56 13.38
C LYS A 585 -13.49 6.98 13.60
N PRO A 586 -12.79 7.57 12.62
CA PRO A 586 -12.09 8.83 12.81
C PRO A 586 -13.04 9.97 13.18
N THR A 587 -12.80 10.58 14.34
CA THR A 587 -13.49 11.79 14.82
C THR A 587 -12.45 12.75 15.41
N PRO A 588 -11.58 13.35 14.57
CA PRO A 588 -10.51 14.21 15.04
C PRO A 588 -11.05 15.44 15.77
N PRO A 589 -10.31 15.97 16.76
CA PRO A 589 -10.67 17.19 17.48
C PRO A 589 -10.63 18.42 16.56
N LEU A 590 -11.34 19.48 16.93
CA LEU A 590 -11.41 20.72 16.13
C LEU A 590 -10.04 21.41 16.02
N GLU A 591 -9.23 21.28 17.07
CA GLU A 591 -7.88 21.81 17.16
C GLU A 591 -6.92 21.15 16.17
N LEU A 592 -7.19 19.89 15.77
CA LEU A 592 -6.39 19.21 14.77
C LEU A 592 -7.31 18.32 13.90
N PRO A 593 -7.98 18.89 12.88
CA PRO A 593 -9.15 18.27 12.24
C PRO A 593 -8.80 17.25 11.15
N PHE A 594 -7.53 16.94 10.91
CA PHE A 594 -7.13 15.93 9.94
C PHE A 594 -6.95 14.56 10.57
N ILE A 595 -7.12 13.50 9.78
CA ILE A 595 -6.93 12.11 10.24
C ILE A 595 -5.48 11.66 10.03
N PHE A 596 -4.90 12.09 8.91
CA PHE A 596 -3.52 11.81 8.52
C PHE A 596 -2.75 13.11 8.27
N GLY A 597 -1.49 13.11 8.65
CA GLY A 597 -0.54 14.17 8.31
C GLY A 597 0.82 13.59 7.95
N THR A 598 1.61 14.34 7.18
CA THR A 598 3.02 14.07 6.97
C THR A 598 3.83 15.00 7.84
N VAL A 599 4.81 14.43 8.56
CA VAL A 599 5.75 15.20 9.37
C VAL A 599 7.01 15.37 8.56
N THR A 600 7.28 16.60 8.14
CA THR A 600 8.51 16.98 7.45
C THR A 600 9.38 17.77 8.40
N ILE A 601 10.66 17.44 8.46
CA ILE A 601 11.63 18.20 9.22
C ILE A 601 12.29 19.15 8.24
N SER A 602 12.22 20.45 8.52
CA SER A 602 12.80 21.50 7.67
C SER A 602 14.33 21.48 7.71
N ASP A 603 14.96 22.20 6.79
CA ASP A 603 16.41 22.47 6.82
C ASP A 603 16.83 23.28 8.06
N THR A 604 15.88 23.94 8.72
CA THR A 604 16.03 24.61 10.01
C THR A 604 15.79 23.69 11.21
N GLU A 605 15.66 22.38 10.99
CA GLU A 605 15.44 21.36 12.02
C GLU A 605 14.14 21.53 12.82
N GLU A 606 13.16 22.19 12.22
CA GLU A 606 11.82 22.32 12.78
C GLU A 606 10.92 21.20 12.25
N ALA A 607 10.16 20.58 13.15
CA ALA A 607 9.18 19.58 12.78
C ALA A 607 7.88 20.27 12.33
N ILE A 608 7.52 20.07 11.06
CA ILE A 608 6.34 20.64 10.41
C ILE A 608 5.35 19.54 10.09
N ILE A 609 4.10 19.70 10.53
CA ILE A 609 3.00 18.79 10.18
C ILE A 609 2.14 19.42 9.11
N SER A 610 1.96 18.69 8.01
CA SER A 610 1.09 19.03 6.90
C SER A 610 -0.01 17.98 6.76
N GLN A 611 -1.24 18.42 6.49
CA GLN A 611 -2.36 17.50 6.26
C GLN A 611 -2.10 16.65 5.00
N CYS A 612 -2.42 15.36 5.08
CA CYS A 612 -2.41 14.47 3.93
C CYS A 612 -3.78 13.83 3.69
N ASP A 613 -4.12 13.59 2.43
CA ASP A 613 -5.39 12.95 2.06
C ASP A 613 -5.36 11.42 2.20
N ARG A 614 -4.17 10.83 2.15
CA ARG A 614 -3.96 9.38 2.13
C ARG A 614 -2.68 8.98 2.87
N LEU A 615 -2.75 7.83 3.51
CA LEU A 615 -1.59 7.16 4.12
C LEU A 615 -1.57 5.71 3.63
N GLY A 616 -0.73 5.43 2.63
CA GLY A 616 -0.76 4.15 1.92
C GLY A 616 -2.17 3.87 1.35
N PRO A 617 -2.80 2.72 1.65
CA PRO A 617 -4.16 2.41 1.22
C PRO A 617 -5.25 3.15 1.99
N LEU A 618 -4.92 3.80 3.12
CA LEU A 618 -5.88 4.53 3.97
C LEU A 618 -6.23 5.89 3.37
N ASN A 619 -7.46 6.34 3.59
CA ASN A 619 -7.94 7.65 3.14
C ASN A 619 -8.89 8.31 4.15
N ASN A 620 -9.04 9.63 4.06
CA ASN A 620 -9.82 10.44 5.00
C ASN A 620 -11.34 10.14 5.05
N LYS A 621 -11.84 9.25 4.19
CA LYS A 621 -13.29 8.98 4.05
C LYS A 621 -13.71 7.66 4.68
N GLN A 622 -12.77 6.81 5.08
CA GLN A 622 -13.04 5.43 5.49
C GLN A 622 -12.60 5.19 6.93
N SER A 623 -13.30 4.29 7.60
CA SER A 623 -12.83 3.72 8.86
C SER A 623 -11.65 2.77 8.59
N TYR A 624 -10.83 2.52 9.59
CA TYR A 624 -9.68 1.64 9.48
C TYR A 624 -9.50 0.83 10.76
N TRP A 625 -8.89 -0.33 10.63
CA TRP A 625 -8.53 -1.17 11.76
C TRP A 625 -7.13 -0.81 12.22
N VAL A 626 -6.94 -0.71 13.54
CA VAL A 626 -5.61 -0.59 14.14
C VAL A 626 -5.42 -1.74 15.12
N ASP A 627 -4.31 -2.46 14.97
CA ASP A 627 -3.92 -3.56 15.85
C ASP A 627 -2.40 -3.53 16.08
N VAL A 628 -1.91 -4.35 17.01
CA VAL A 628 -0.48 -4.60 17.20
C VAL A 628 0.06 -5.30 15.96
N ASP A 629 1.18 -4.79 15.43
CA ASP A 629 1.84 -5.47 14.31
C ASP A 629 2.34 -6.85 14.78
N SER A 630 1.87 -7.90 14.11
CA SER A 630 2.28 -9.29 14.36
C SER A 630 3.77 -9.54 14.11
N SER A 631 4.51 -8.58 13.56
CA SER A 631 5.95 -8.63 13.30
C SER A 631 6.38 -9.72 12.32
N SER A 632 5.45 -10.25 11.53
CA SER A 632 5.72 -11.26 10.50
C SER A 632 6.71 -10.78 9.44
N ASN A 633 6.83 -9.47 9.28
CA ASN A 633 7.73 -8.80 8.36
C ASN A 633 9.15 -8.57 8.93
N LEU A 634 9.41 -8.87 10.21
CA LEU A 634 10.72 -8.65 10.82
C LEU A 634 11.72 -9.69 10.33
N LEU A 635 12.94 -9.22 10.06
CA LEU A 635 14.09 -10.07 9.81
C LEU A 635 14.83 -10.28 11.14
N LYS A 636 15.16 -11.54 11.44
CA LYS A 636 15.94 -11.92 12.61
C LYS A 636 17.42 -11.77 12.37
#